data_AF-A0A3B9KSD9-F1
#
_entry.id   AF-A0A3B9KSD9-F1
#
_cell.length_a   1.000
_cell.length_b   1.000
_cell.length_c   1.000
_cell.angle_alpha   90.00
_cell.angle_beta   90.00
_cell.angle_gamma   90.00
#
_symmetry.space_group_name_H-M   'P 1'
#
loop_
_entity.id
_entity.type
_entity.pdbx_description
1 polymer ?
#
loop_
_entity_poly.entity_id
_entity_poly.type
_entity_poly.pdbx_seq_one_letter_code
_entity_poly.pdbx_strand_id
1 'polypeptide(L)'
;MMPNVFFYQLYDLYPGTGDFDFQFTSVADQWLKAVEVMGGSATPWNRASMNYRGWYLSTMTPHTEGVTEPESAGSIAWILYNAYVQTGNPRYRMGAEWAMEFLSGFSTNAAYELQLPYGVYIAARMNAELGTTYNVDKILNWCFDPEGNARQWGVTLGNWGGYDCYGLVGEALYDGYAFAMNGFEMAGALVPMVRYDDRYARAIGKWVLNLANASRLFYANYLPADHQDGEAWAYEYDTTACIAHESMREFAIGSGVSPFATGDAISGGWGATNFALYGSSHVGILGSMIDTTEIPGILQLDLCKTDYFQKDFYPSYLYYNPYDEEKTVTLNAGSTGVDLYDAVTNQILKTAISGETFITIPADGVILAVLIPTGGSITYDEETMRVNGIAADYSSGQPVSNHQPRIKALATDSETILFNQPITVYCTATDRDLDALTYLWSTGNDTLDGNSPSITWTAPSVDTVITLYCTVSDGIAEPVRDSLTLSVIEALNHEPVIKEMVASARKIDKQDTTYIKCVASDPDSDLLNFEWAAAFGTLTGSDSIVTWVAPDSAGYYFVLCTVDDARGGYDTDSIGIAVRDSSVAQTGDPVAWYPFSGNAQDYSGMNNHGTVYGAVLTANRFSNANCAYSFNGTSHHIRVPNSSSLNFTDAITVSFWMNASELYSSRESYPISHGNWENRWKISIIPDKRIRWTVKTTDGVKDLDSQIKVSTSTWYHVVGLYDGQNFELFINGNLDAHSSFTGTLLTTSIDLMIGQVLPNVTEYNFKGILDDIAIYDYALSLKEITELYAVSSRIHDTSKELPNHVHLAQNYPNPFNPTTTLQFDIPRGG
;
A
#
# COMPACT_ATOMS: atom_id res chain seq x y z
N MET A 1 -1.44 -7.14 -5.44
CA MET A 1 -2.40 -7.78 -4.52
C MET A 1 -1.70 -8.49 -3.37
N MET A 2 -0.87 -9.52 -3.63
CA MET A 2 -0.23 -10.37 -2.61
C MET A 2 0.40 -9.66 -1.39
N PRO A 3 1.05 -8.48 -1.50
CA PRO A 3 1.51 -7.76 -0.31
C PRO A 3 0.42 -7.50 0.75
N ASN A 4 -0.84 -7.30 0.33
CA ASN A 4 -1.97 -7.13 1.25
C ASN A 4 -2.38 -8.45 1.92
N VAL A 5 -2.28 -9.58 1.20
CA VAL A 5 -2.52 -10.91 1.77
C VAL A 5 -1.47 -11.19 2.85
N PHE A 6 -0.18 -10.97 2.54
CA PHE A 6 0.91 -11.16 3.50
C PHE A 6 0.79 -10.22 4.70
N PHE A 7 0.36 -8.97 4.49
CA PHE A 7 0.06 -8.06 5.58
C PHE A 7 -1.07 -8.60 6.48
N TYR A 8 -2.14 -9.15 5.92
CA TYR A 8 -3.23 -9.76 6.70
C TYR A 8 -2.75 -10.98 7.51
N GLN A 9 -1.88 -11.80 6.94
CA GLN A 9 -1.25 -12.93 7.65
C GLN A 9 -0.40 -12.43 8.82
N LEU A 10 0.40 -11.38 8.62
CA LEU A 10 1.19 -10.75 9.67
C LEU A 10 0.31 -10.11 10.75
N TYR A 11 -0.80 -9.48 10.37
CA TYR A 11 -1.77 -8.91 11.29
C TYR A 11 -2.33 -9.97 12.24
N ASP A 12 -2.73 -11.12 11.71
CA ASP A 12 -3.29 -12.23 12.49
C ASP A 12 -2.27 -12.82 13.48
N LEU A 13 -1.01 -12.96 13.06
CA LEU A 13 0.07 -13.50 13.89
C LEU A 13 0.57 -12.51 14.94
N TYR A 14 0.54 -11.21 14.64
CA TYR A 14 1.12 -10.15 15.47
C TYR A 14 0.14 -8.97 15.68
N PRO A 15 -1.05 -9.22 16.26
CA PRO A 15 -2.04 -8.18 16.49
C PRO A 15 -1.51 -7.11 17.46
N GLY A 16 -1.93 -5.86 17.27
CA GLY A 16 -1.51 -4.72 18.10
C GLY A 16 -0.09 -4.18 17.81
N THR A 17 0.52 -4.56 16.68
CA THR A 17 1.84 -4.07 16.27
C THR A 17 1.72 -2.73 15.54
N GLY A 18 2.20 -1.64 16.14
CA GLY A 18 2.21 -0.31 15.49
C GLY A 18 0.81 0.12 15.01
N ASP A 19 0.72 0.58 13.77
CA ASP A 19 -0.54 1.07 13.15
C ASP A 19 -1.32 -0.04 12.41
N PHE A 20 -1.08 -1.32 12.73
CA PHE A 20 -1.68 -2.46 12.04
C PHE A 20 -3.21 -2.44 12.03
N ASP A 21 -3.86 -2.06 13.12
CA ASP A 21 -5.34 -2.00 13.18
C ASP A 21 -5.92 -1.00 12.17
N PHE A 22 -5.27 0.17 12.04
CA PHE A 22 -5.68 1.18 11.05
C PHE A 22 -5.40 0.71 9.62
N GLN A 23 -4.24 0.09 9.38
CA GLN A 23 -3.89 -0.43 8.05
C GLN A 23 -4.82 -1.58 7.63
N PHE A 24 -5.21 -2.44 8.57
CA PHE A 24 -6.12 -3.57 8.34
C PHE A 24 -7.45 -3.13 7.76
N THR A 25 -8.14 -2.20 8.44
CA THR A 25 -9.42 -1.65 7.99
C THR A 25 -9.27 -0.82 6.71
N SER A 26 -8.22 0.01 6.62
CA SER A 26 -7.95 0.82 5.43
C SER A 26 -7.77 -0.02 4.17
N VAL A 27 -7.08 -1.16 4.27
CA VAL A 27 -6.92 -2.10 3.15
C VAL A 27 -8.27 -2.74 2.77
N ALA A 28 -9.07 -3.17 3.76
CA ALA A 28 -10.40 -3.73 3.52
C ALA A 28 -11.32 -2.73 2.81
N ASP A 29 -11.36 -1.48 3.30
CA ASP A 29 -12.19 -0.42 2.74
C ASP A 29 -11.81 -0.09 1.30
N GLN A 30 -10.50 -0.04 1.00
CA GLN A 30 -10.02 0.24 -0.34
C GLN A 30 -10.40 -0.87 -1.34
N TRP A 31 -10.30 -2.14 -0.93
CA TRP A 31 -10.72 -3.26 -1.77
C TRP A 31 -12.23 -3.37 -1.90
N LEU A 32 -12.99 -3.13 -0.83
CA LEU A 32 -14.44 -3.10 -0.88
C LEU A 32 -14.91 -2.03 -1.87
N LYS A 33 -14.36 -0.81 -1.77
CA LYS A 33 -14.63 0.27 -2.73
C LYS A 33 -14.27 -0.13 -4.16
N ALA A 34 -13.17 -0.83 -4.38
CA ALA A 34 -12.81 -1.34 -5.70
C ALA A 34 -13.84 -2.34 -6.23
N VAL A 35 -14.29 -3.31 -5.40
CA VAL A 35 -15.32 -4.29 -5.77
C VAL A 35 -16.66 -3.62 -6.08
N GLU A 36 -17.05 -2.59 -5.32
CA GLU A 36 -18.24 -1.76 -5.57
C GLU A 36 -18.13 -1.05 -6.93
N VAL A 37 -17.00 -0.41 -7.23
CA VAL A 37 -16.77 0.27 -8.53
C VAL A 37 -16.71 -0.73 -9.70
N MET A 38 -16.27 -1.96 -9.45
CA MET A 38 -16.34 -3.05 -10.43
C MET A 38 -17.77 -3.59 -10.64
N GLY A 39 -18.77 -3.02 -9.96
CA GLY A 39 -20.19 -3.32 -10.13
C GLY A 39 -20.80 -4.19 -9.03
N GLY A 40 -20.05 -4.54 -7.99
CA GLY A 40 -20.61 -5.17 -6.79
C GLY A 40 -21.66 -4.27 -6.15
N SER A 41 -22.86 -4.79 -5.90
CA SER A 41 -23.94 -4.01 -5.29
C SER A 41 -24.90 -4.89 -4.50
N ALA A 42 -25.53 -4.33 -3.47
CA ALA A 42 -26.66 -4.92 -2.76
C ALA A 42 -28.02 -4.39 -3.27
N THR A 43 -28.03 -3.35 -4.10
CA THR A 43 -29.23 -2.59 -4.50
C THR A 43 -29.35 -2.42 -6.03
N PRO A 44 -29.92 -3.40 -6.75
CA PRO A 44 -30.15 -4.78 -6.33
C PRO A 44 -28.83 -5.56 -6.25
N TRP A 45 -28.89 -6.79 -5.72
CA TRP A 45 -27.72 -7.66 -5.66
C TRP A 45 -27.10 -7.89 -7.04
N ASN A 46 -25.85 -7.52 -7.19
CA ASN A 46 -25.09 -7.70 -8.42
C ASN A 46 -23.65 -8.09 -8.09
N ARG A 47 -23.13 -9.11 -8.78
CA ARG A 47 -21.74 -9.53 -8.65
C ARG A 47 -20.80 -8.50 -9.31
N ALA A 48 -19.57 -8.42 -8.81
CA ALA A 48 -18.54 -7.58 -9.42
C ALA A 48 -18.05 -8.16 -10.76
N SER A 49 -17.56 -7.30 -11.65
CA SER A 49 -16.94 -7.68 -12.93
C SER A 49 -15.42 -7.56 -12.81
N MET A 50 -14.72 -8.64 -12.50
CA MET A 50 -13.30 -8.57 -12.06
C MET A 50 -12.30 -9.13 -13.07
N ASN A 51 -12.62 -9.11 -14.38
CA ASN A 51 -11.74 -9.62 -15.44
C ASN A 51 -10.82 -8.53 -16.01
N TYR A 52 -9.84 -8.09 -15.24
CA TYR A 52 -8.88 -7.05 -15.62
C TYR A 52 -7.43 -7.52 -15.48
N ARG A 53 -6.46 -6.84 -16.12
CA ARG A 53 -5.03 -7.08 -15.85
C ARG A 53 -4.67 -6.68 -14.43
N GLY A 54 -5.21 -5.56 -14.00
CA GLY A 54 -4.97 -4.99 -12.68
C GLY A 54 -5.94 -3.85 -12.43
N TRP A 55 -5.81 -3.21 -11.27
CA TRP A 55 -6.70 -2.13 -10.87
C TRP A 55 -5.92 -1.03 -10.15
N TYR A 56 -6.11 0.22 -10.57
CA TYR A 56 -5.50 1.36 -9.93
C TYR A 56 -6.34 1.78 -8.72
N LEU A 57 -5.94 1.35 -7.53
CA LEU A 57 -6.67 1.66 -6.29
C LEU A 57 -6.74 3.17 -6.00
N SER A 58 -5.77 3.97 -6.45
CA SER A 58 -5.76 5.42 -6.24
C SER A 58 -6.83 6.16 -7.05
N THR A 59 -7.14 5.67 -8.26
CA THR A 59 -8.10 6.29 -9.18
C THR A 59 -9.39 5.51 -9.33
N MET A 60 -9.46 4.29 -8.79
CA MET A 60 -10.54 3.32 -8.99
C MET A 60 -10.85 3.05 -10.45
N THR A 61 -9.80 2.81 -11.24
CA THR A 61 -9.92 2.52 -12.68
C THR A 61 -9.21 1.22 -13.06
N PRO A 62 -9.71 0.51 -14.10
CA PRO A 62 -9.08 -0.71 -14.56
C PRO A 62 -7.75 -0.44 -15.28
N HIS A 63 -6.82 -1.36 -15.11
CA HIS A 63 -5.71 -1.57 -16.04
C HIS A 63 -6.11 -2.71 -16.98
N THR A 64 -6.19 -2.42 -18.28
CA THR A 64 -6.75 -3.33 -19.29
C THR A 64 -5.72 -3.86 -20.29
N GLU A 65 -4.47 -3.42 -20.19
CA GLU A 65 -3.39 -3.86 -21.09
C GLU A 65 -2.72 -5.12 -20.55
N GLY A 66 -2.42 -6.09 -21.40
CA GLY A 66 -1.80 -7.35 -21.00
C GLY A 66 -2.80 -8.46 -20.64
N VAL A 67 -2.29 -9.55 -20.07
CA VAL A 67 -3.10 -10.75 -19.76
C VAL A 67 -3.87 -10.54 -18.46
N THR A 68 -5.19 -10.72 -18.51
CA THR A 68 -6.07 -10.52 -17.35
C THR A 68 -5.75 -11.50 -16.20
N GLU A 69 -6.10 -11.08 -14.98
CA GLU A 69 -5.86 -11.79 -13.71
C GLU A 69 -7.17 -11.92 -12.88
N PRO A 70 -8.21 -12.60 -13.43
CA PRO A 70 -9.50 -12.77 -12.75
C PRO A 70 -9.43 -13.59 -11.45
N GLU A 71 -8.38 -14.38 -11.25
CA GLU A 71 -8.08 -15.12 -10.02
C GLU A 71 -7.90 -14.23 -8.79
N SER A 72 -7.54 -12.95 -9.00
CA SER A 72 -7.42 -11.96 -7.94
C SER A 72 -8.71 -11.81 -7.14
N ALA A 73 -9.88 -12.09 -7.75
CA ALA A 73 -11.17 -12.13 -7.08
C ALA A 73 -11.17 -13.06 -5.84
N GLY A 74 -10.47 -14.20 -5.89
CA GLY A 74 -10.35 -15.11 -4.76
C GLY A 74 -9.55 -14.53 -3.60
N SER A 75 -8.41 -13.91 -3.90
CA SER A 75 -7.58 -13.23 -2.88
C SER A 75 -8.26 -11.98 -2.30
N ILE A 76 -9.01 -11.24 -3.11
CA ILE A 76 -9.84 -10.10 -2.66
C ILE A 76 -10.93 -10.60 -1.71
N ALA A 77 -11.62 -11.68 -2.08
CA ALA A 77 -12.63 -12.29 -1.24
C ALA A 77 -12.06 -12.78 0.09
N TRP A 78 -10.87 -13.37 0.08
CA TRP A 78 -10.17 -13.81 1.29
C TRP A 78 -9.88 -12.63 2.24
N ILE A 79 -9.36 -11.51 1.72
CA ILE A 79 -9.13 -10.28 2.50
C ILE A 79 -10.45 -9.77 3.10
N LEU A 80 -11.48 -9.59 2.27
CA LEU A 80 -12.75 -9.01 2.71
C LEU A 80 -13.48 -9.93 3.69
N TYR A 81 -13.44 -11.24 3.49
CA TYR A 81 -14.07 -12.17 4.42
C TYR A 81 -13.35 -12.19 5.77
N ASN A 82 -12.02 -12.14 5.80
CA ASN A 82 -11.28 -12.05 7.06
C ASN A 82 -11.49 -10.70 7.76
N ALA A 83 -11.63 -9.61 7.01
CA ALA A 83 -12.07 -8.32 7.55
C ALA A 83 -13.46 -8.41 8.20
N TYR A 84 -14.39 -9.15 7.58
CA TYR A 84 -15.68 -9.45 8.19
C TYR A 84 -15.55 -10.28 9.48
N VAL A 85 -14.78 -11.37 9.46
CA VAL A 85 -14.58 -12.22 10.65
C VAL A 85 -14.00 -11.41 11.81
N GLN A 86 -13.09 -10.48 11.53
CA GLN A 86 -12.45 -9.65 12.56
C GLN A 86 -13.36 -8.54 13.08
N THR A 87 -14.07 -7.84 12.20
CA THR A 87 -14.82 -6.61 12.54
C THR A 87 -16.31 -6.83 12.78
N GLY A 88 -16.88 -7.94 12.29
CA GLY A 88 -18.32 -8.16 12.23
C GLY A 88 -19.06 -7.31 11.19
N ASN A 89 -18.37 -6.47 10.41
CA ASN A 89 -19.01 -5.56 9.46
C ASN A 89 -19.54 -6.32 8.22
N PRO A 90 -20.88 -6.40 8.01
CA PRO A 90 -21.46 -7.19 6.94
C PRO A 90 -21.12 -6.69 5.53
N ARG A 91 -20.66 -5.43 5.37
CA ARG A 91 -20.22 -4.89 4.07
C ARG A 91 -19.04 -5.66 3.49
N TYR A 92 -18.07 -6.05 4.32
CA TYR A 92 -16.93 -6.83 3.82
C TYR A 92 -17.37 -8.24 3.41
N ARG A 93 -18.28 -8.88 4.16
CA ARG A 93 -18.88 -10.18 3.76
C ARG A 93 -19.57 -10.07 2.39
N MET A 94 -20.38 -9.03 2.16
CA MET A 94 -21.02 -8.81 0.86
C MET A 94 -19.98 -8.64 -0.26
N GLY A 95 -18.94 -7.83 -0.03
CA GLY A 95 -17.84 -7.65 -0.98
C GLY A 95 -17.11 -8.96 -1.31
N ALA A 96 -16.88 -9.81 -0.31
CA ALA A 96 -16.31 -11.13 -0.52
C ALA A 96 -17.22 -12.03 -1.37
N GLU A 97 -18.53 -12.03 -1.11
CA GLU A 97 -19.49 -12.80 -1.91
C GLU A 97 -19.59 -12.30 -3.35
N TRP A 98 -19.60 -10.98 -3.60
CA TRP A 98 -19.61 -10.43 -4.96
C TRP A 98 -18.38 -10.88 -5.77
N ALA A 99 -17.23 -10.95 -5.12
CA ALA A 99 -16.00 -11.43 -5.73
C ALA A 99 -16.01 -12.95 -5.96
N MET A 100 -16.48 -13.74 -4.99
CA MET A 100 -16.58 -15.20 -5.14
C MET A 100 -17.65 -15.64 -6.14
N GLU A 101 -18.76 -14.91 -6.25
CA GLU A 101 -19.77 -15.17 -7.29
C GLU A 101 -19.25 -14.90 -8.69
N PHE A 102 -18.37 -13.90 -8.84
CA PHE A 102 -17.64 -13.68 -10.08
C PHE A 102 -16.73 -14.88 -10.38
N LEU A 103 -15.86 -15.26 -9.46
CA LEU A 103 -14.87 -16.34 -9.68
C LEU A 103 -15.54 -17.72 -9.87
N SER A 104 -16.51 -18.06 -9.03
CA SER A 104 -17.32 -19.27 -9.14
C SER A 104 -18.15 -19.29 -10.42
N GLY A 105 -18.61 -18.13 -10.90
CA GLY A 105 -19.31 -17.97 -12.17
C GLY A 105 -18.40 -17.86 -13.41
N PHE A 106 -17.08 -17.72 -13.23
CA PHE A 106 -16.13 -17.57 -14.32
C PHE A 106 -15.93 -18.90 -15.07
N SER A 107 -15.74 -18.85 -16.38
CA SER A 107 -15.80 -20.03 -17.26
C SER A 107 -14.44 -20.58 -17.71
N THR A 108 -13.37 -19.79 -17.60
CA THR A 108 -12.02 -20.16 -18.05
C THR A 108 -11.07 -20.29 -16.88
N ASN A 109 -10.13 -21.23 -16.94
CA ASN A 109 -9.12 -21.41 -15.90
C ASN A 109 -8.30 -20.12 -15.74
N ALA A 110 -8.42 -19.52 -14.55
CA ALA A 110 -7.78 -18.26 -14.17
C ALA A 110 -6.41 -18.45 -13.51
N ALA A 111 -5.92 -19.69 -13.36
CA ALA A 111 -4.72 -19.96 -12.61
C ALA A 111 -3.52 -19.17 -13.14
N TYR A 112 -2.91 -18.42 -12.22
CA TYR A 112 -1.66 -17.73 -12.43
C TYR A 112 -1.02 -17.45 -11.07
N GLU A 113 0.26 -17.82 -10.95
CA GLU A 113 1.11 -17.60 -9.78
C GLU A 113 0.52 -18.07 -8.44
N LEU A 114 0.01 -17.15 -7.62
CA LEU A 114 -0.20 -17.34 -6.18
C LEU A 114 -1.64 -17.12 -5.71
N GLN A 115 -2.48 -16.46 -6.51
CA GLN A 115 -3.73 -15.86 -6.02
C GLN A 115 -4.91 -16.85 -5.97
N LEU A 116 -5.01 -17.74 -6.96
CA LEU A 116 -6.14 -18.67 -7.09
C LEU A 116 -6.31 -19.63 -5.88
N PRO A 117 -5.25 -20.18 -5.26
CA PRO A 117 -5.37 -21.03 -4.07
C PRO A 117 -6.14 -20.38 -2.91
N TYR A 118 -5.98 -19.07 -2.70
CA TYR A 118 -6.77 -18.33 -1.70
C TYR A 118 -8.26 -18.29 -2.05
N GLY A 119 -8.60 -18.28 -3.34
CA GLY A 119 -9.97 -18.45 -3.83
C GLY A 119 -10.57 -19.81 -3.53
N VAL A 120 -9.78 -20.89 -3.61
CA VAL A 120 -10.22 -22.24 -3.22
C VAL A 120 -10.49 -22.31 -1.72
N TYR A 121 -9.53 -21.82 -0.93
CA TYR A 121 -9.63 -21.79 0.52
C TYR A 121 -10.87 -21.02 0.96
N ILE A 122 -11.05 -19.78 0.48
CA ILE A 122 -12.18 -18.97 0.89
C ILE A 122 -13.52 -19.50 0.37
N ALA A 123 -13.55 -20.14 -0.80
CA ALA A 123 -14.74 -20.84 -1.28
C ALA A 123 -15.18 -21.93 -0.31
N ALA A 124 -14.26 -22.81 0.11
CA ALA A 124 -14.55 -23.89 1.05
C ALA A 124 -15.00 -23.34 2.41
N ARG A 125 -14.27 -22.35 2.94
CA ARG A 125 -14.59 -21.72 4.23
C ARG A 125 -15.95 -21.03 4.20
N MET A 126 -16.28 -20.25 3.17
CA MET A 126 -17.58 -19.60 3.05
C MET A 126 -18.71 -20.61 2.80
N ASN A 127 -18.46 -21.73 2.12
CA ASN A 127 -19.46 -22.79 1.98
C ASN A 127 -19.79 -23.37 3.36
N ALA A 128 -18.75 -23.69 4.14
CA ALA A 128 -18.86 -24.30 5.47
C ALA A 128 -19.43 -23.35 6.54
N GLU A 129 -19.02 -22.08 6.54
CA GLU A 129 -19.38 -21.12 7.60
C GLU A 129 -20.65 -20.30 7.28
N LEU A 130 -20.93 -20.04 6.01
CA LEU A 130 -22.07 -19.21 5.59
C LEU A 130 -23.18 -19.98 4.87
N GLY A 131 -22.97 -21.26 4.54
CA GLY A 131 -23.92 -22.03 3.70
C GLY A 131 -23.93 -21.59 2.23
N THR A 132 -22.84 -21.01 1.72
CA THR A 132 -22.71 -20.73 0.28
C THR A 132 -22.46 -22.00 -0.54
N THR A 133 -22.52 -21.90 -1.86
CA THR A 133 -22.42 -23.05 -2.78
C THR A 133 -21.40 -22.82 -3.91
N TYR A 134 -20.27 -22.17 -3.57
CA TYR A 134 -19.19 -21.94 -4.53
C TYR A 134 -18.58 -23.27 -4.99
N ASN A 135 -18.22 -23.35 -6.27
CA ASN A 135 -17.71 -24.58 -6.87
C ASN A 135 -16.23 -24.79 -6.54
N VAL A 136 -15.94 -25.33 -5.35
CA VAL A 136 -14.59 -25.62 -4.86
C VAL A 136 -13.85 -26.57 -5.80
N ASP A 137 -14.50 -27.63 -6.28
CA ASP A 137 -13.91 -28.62 -7.19
C ASP A 137 -13.34 -27.95 -8.45
N LYS A 138 -14.11 -27.08 -9.10
CA LYS A 138 -13.68 -26.35 -10.30
C LYS A 138 -12.45 -25.48 -10.02
N ILE A 139 -12.50 -24.67 -8.96
CA ILE A 139 -11.43 -23.70 -8.66
C ILE A 139 -10.17 -24.44 -8.20
N LEU A 140 -10.32 -25.54 -7.43
CA LEU A 140 -9.22 -26.40 -7.02
C LEU A 140 -8.56 -27.05 -8.24
N ASN A 141 -9.34 -27.68 -9.12
CA ASN A 141 -8.81 -28.31 -10.33
C ASN A 141 -8.05 -27.30 -11.21
N TRP A 142 -8.52 -26.06 -11.30
CA TRP A 142 -7.81 -24.99 -12.01
C TRP A 142 -6.41 -24.71 -11.45
N CYS A 143 -6.20 -24.76 -10.14
CA CYS A 143 -4.87 -24.58 -9.53
C CYS A 143 -3.89 -25.70 -9.93
N PHE A 144 -4.38 -26.90 -10.23
CA PHE A 144 -3.55 -28.06 -10.53
C PHE A 144 -3.35 -28.27 -12.03
N ASP A 145 -4.31 -27.87 -12.86
CA ASP A 145 -4.33 -28.12 -14.31
C ASP A 145 -3.59 -27.02 -15.12
N PRO A 146 -2.38 -27.31 -15.63
CA PRO A 146 -1.66 -26.38 -16.48
C PRO A 146 -2.17 -26.35 -17.93
N GLU A 147 -2.96 -27.32 -18.39
CA GLU A 147 -3.46 -27.31 -19.77
C GLU A 147 -4.60 -26.30 -19.97
N GLY A 148 -5.37 -26.04 -18.91
CA GLY A 148 -6.60 -25.27 -18.97
C GLY A 148 -6.45 -23.74 -19.03
N ASN A 149 -5.28 -23.17 -18.73
CA ASN A 149 -5.07 -21.72 -18.62
C ASN A 149 -4.04 -21.16 -19.61
N ALA A 150 -4.14 -19.85 -19.88
CA ALA A 150 -3.36 -19.17 -20.92
C ALA A 150 -1.84 -19.11 -20.66
N ARG A 151 -1.40 -19.40 -19.43
CA ARG A 151 0.00 -19.27 -18.99
C ARG A 151 0.61 -20.60 -18.57
N GLN A 152 -0.10 -21.70 -18.81
CA GLN A 152 0.36 -23.05 -18.47
C GLN A 152 0.68 -23.24 -16.98
N TRP A 153 0.07 -22.41 -16.14
CA TRP A 153 0.34 -22.38 -14.71
C TRP A 153 -0.37 -23.52 -14.00
N GLY A 154 0.34 -24.32 -13.22
CA GLY A 154 -0.27 -25.45 -12.53
C GLY A 154 0.76 -26.29 -11.79
N VAL A 155 0.45 -27.57 -11.64
CA VAL A 155 1.29 -28.51 -10.91
C VAL A 155 2.03 -29.43 -11.89
N THR A 156 3.34 -29.54 -11.69
CA THR A 156 4.23 -30.39 -12.47
C THR A 156 3.91 -31.87 -12.25
N LEU A 157 3.89 -32.61 -13.36
CA LEU A 157 3.71 -34.05 -13.41
C LEU A 157 4.94 -34.65 -14.09
N GLY A 158 5.87 -35.23 -13.34
CA GLY A 158 6.98 -35.94 -13.96
C GLY A 158 8.19 -36.17 -13.10
N ASN A 159 9.01 -37.09 -13.60
CA ASN A 159 10.38 -37.28 -13.18
C ASN A 159 11.29 -36.54 -14.17
N TRP A 160 12.04 -35.56 -13.70
CA TRP A 160 12.95 -34.75 -14.52
C TRP A 160 14.36 -35.30 -14.34
N GLY A 161 14.96 -35.83 -15.40
CA GLY A 161 16.34 -36.32 -15.38
C GLY A 161 16.69 -37.33 -14.29
N GLY A 162 15.72 -38.15 -13.83
CA GLY A 162 15.90 -39.12 -12.76
C GLY A 162 15.42 -38.66 -11.38
N TYR A 163 14.98 -37.41 -11.23
CA TYR A 163 14.54 -36.81 -9.97
C TYR A 163 13.02 -36.65 -9.92
N ASP A 164 12.44 -36.97 -8.77
CA ASP A 164 11.00 -36.82 -8.53
C ASP A 164 10.63 -35.34 -8.36
N CYS A 165 10.11 -34.74 -9.42
CA CYS A 165 9.70 -33.34 -9.47
C CYS A 165 8.17 -33.19 -9.43
N TYR A 166 7.43 -34.24 -9.09
CA TYR A 166 5.98 -34.20 -8.92
C TYR A 166 5.58 -33.16 -7.87
N GLY A 167 4.52 -32.40 -8.14
CA GLY A 167 3.91 -31.52 -7.14
C GLY A 167 4.47 -30.10 -7.08
N LEU A 168 5.57 -29.79 -7.78
CA LEU A 168 6.08 -28.42 -7.88
C LEU A 168 5.12 -27.54 -8.68
N VAL A 169 5.07 -26.25 -8.37
CA VAL A 169 4.10 -25.30 -8.94
C VAL A 169 4.79 -24.28 -9.84
N GLY A 170 4.24 -24.02 -11.02
CA GLY A 170 4.78 -23.04 -11.98
C GLY A 170 4.18 -23.19 -13.36
N GLU A 171 4.91 -22.78 -14.40
CA GLU A 171 4.59 -23.08 -15.80
C GLU A 171 4.88 -24.56 -16.06
N ALA A 172 3.93 -25.42 -15.66
CA ALA A 172 4.16 -26.86 -15.54
C ALA A 172 4.08 -27.63 -16.87
N LEU A 173 3.67 -26.96 -17.96
CA LEU A 173 3.58 -27.54 -19.30
C LEU A 173 4.83 -27.17 -20.14
N TYR A 174 5.25 -28.05 -21.06
CA TYR A 174 6.37 -27.88 -22.02
C TYR A 174 7.71 -27.43 -21.42
N ASP A 175 8.64 -28.38 -21.21
CA ASP A 175 9.98 -28.16 -20.63
C ASP A 175 9.96 -27.57 -19.19
N GLY A 176 8.81 -27.71 -18.51
CA GLY A 176 8.50 -27.51 -17.09
C GLY A 176 9.30 -26.43 -16.35
N TYR A 177 8.64 -25.41 -15.82
CA TYR A 177 9.30 -24.34 -15.08
C TYR A 177 8.60 -24.03 -13.76
N ALA A 178 9.16 -24.53 -12.66
CA ALA A 178 8.58 -24.43 -11.32
C ALA A 178 9.29 -23.37 -10.47
N PHE A 179 8.54 -22.75 -9.57
CA PHE A 179 9.02 -21.68 -8.68
C PHE A 179 8.83 -22.08 -7.22
N ALA A 180 9.83 -21.83 -6.39
CA ALA A 180 9.85 -22.31 -5.00
C ALA A 180 8.68 -21.73 -4.19
N MET A 181 8.51 -20.40 -4.23
CA MET A 181 7.48 -19.67 -3.49
C MET A 181 6.06 -20.17 -3.80
N ASN A 182 5.79 -20.52 -5.06
CA ASN A 182 4.46 -20.88 -5.51
C ASN A 182 3.94 -22.18 -4.90
N GLY A 183 4.82 -23.17 -4.72
CA GLY A 183 4.47 -24.37 -3.99
C GLY A 183 4.18 -24.09 -2.51
N PHE A 184 5.02 -23.26 -1.88
CA PHE A 184 4.93 -22.95 -0.45
C PHE A 184 3.63 -22.22 -0.11
N GLU A 185 3.30 -21.20 -0.88
CA GLU A 185 2.08 -20.39 -0.73
C GLU A 185 0.81 -21.18 -1.06
N MET A 186 0.83 -21.97 -2.13
CA MET A 186 -0.31 -22.81 -2.48
C MET A 186 -0.60 -23.83 -1.37
N ALA A 187 0.43 -24.39 -0.73
CA ALA A 187 0.25 -25.26 0.43
C ALA A 187 -0.31 -24.49 1.64
N GLY A 188 0.21 -23.27 1.89
CA GLY A 188 -0.31 -22.33 2.88
C GLY A 188 -1.81 -22.10 2.79
N ALA A 189 -2.36 -21.99 1.58
CA ALA A 189 -3.78 -21.82 1.35
C ALA A 189 -4.57 -23.14 1.36
N LEU A 190 -4.06 -24.22 0.75
CA LEU A 190 -4.84 -25.44 0.50
C LEU A 190 -4.80 -26.45 1.65
N VAL A 191 -3.77 -26.44 2.50
CA VAL A 191 -3.74 -27.31 3.68
C VAL A 191 -4.88 -26.99 4.66
N PRO A 192 -5.09 -25.74 5.12
CA PRO A 192 -6.20 -25.44 6.03
C PRO A 192 -7.59 -25.63 5.38
N MET A 193 -7.69 -25.51 4.05
CA MET A 193 -8.94 -25.69 3.30
C MET A 193 -9.62 -27.03 3.59
N VAL A 194 -8.86 -28.12 3.79
CA VAL A 194 -9.43 -29.47 4.00
C VAL A 194 -10.20 -29.61 5.31
N ARG A 195 -10.09 -28.65 6.22
CA ARG A 195 -10.93 -28.58 7.43
C ARG A 195 -12.36 -28.19 7.11
N TYR A 196 -12.53 -27.40 6.06
CA TYR A 196 -13.83 -26.89 5.59
C TYR A 196 -14.41 -27.79 4.49
N ASP A 197 -13.58 -28.55 3.79
CA ASP A 197 -14.01 -29.52 2.77
C ASP A 197 -13.08 -30.74 2.76
N ASP A 198 -13.41 -31.73 3.58
CA ASP A 198 -12.62 -32.93 3.86
C ASP A 198 -12.54 -33.91 2.67
N ARG A 199 -13.42 -33.76 1.67
CA ARG A 199 -13.40 -34.54 0.42
C ARG A 199 -12.06 -34.48 -0.30
N TYR A 200 -11.30 -33.41 -0.10
CA TYR A 200 -9.99 -33.21 -0.72
C TYR A 200 -8.80 -33.64 0.16
N ALA A 201 -9.02 -34.12 1.39
CA ALA A 201 -7.97 -34.47 2.35
C ALA A 201 -6.93 -35.44 1.75
N ARG A 202 -7.38 -36.48 1.04
CA ARG A 202 -6.46 -37.43 0.36
C ARG A 202 -5.65 -36.78 -0.76
N ALA A 203 -6.28 -35.95 -1.59
CA ALA A 203 -5.61 -35.29 -2.70
C ALA A 203 -4.54 -34.30 -2.20
N ILE A 204 -4.90 -33.46 -1.22
CA ILE A 204 -4.00 -32.47 -0.63
C ILE A 204 -2.87 -33.17 0.14
N GLY A 205 -3.16 -34.16 0.98
CA GLY A 205 -2.13 -34.90 1.71
C GLY A 205 -1.11 -35.58 0.79
N LYS A 206 -1.59 -36.19 -0.31
CA LYS A 206 -0.72 -36.77 -1.33
C LYS A 206 0.11 -35.72 -2.05
N TRP A 207 -0.49 -34.60 -2.45
CA TRP A 207 0.23 -33.55 -3.16
C TRP A 207 1.30 -32.89 -2.28
N VAL A 208 0.98 -32.55 -1.03
CA VAL A 208 1.93 -31.93 -0.09
C VAL A 208 3.13 -32.84 0.18
N LEU A 209 2.94 -34.16 0.26
CA LEU A 209 4.06 -35.11 0.35
C LEU A 209 5.01 -34.99 -0.86
N ASN A 210 4.45 -34.92 -2.07
CA ASN A 210 5.24 -34.79 -3.30
C ASN A 210 5.94 -33.42 -3.37
N LEU A 211 5.22 -32.35 -3.05
CA LEU A 211 5.77 -30.99 -2.98
C LEU A 211 6.94 -30.93 -1.97
N ALA A 212 6.74 -31.37 -0.72
CA ALA A 212 7.76 -31.33 0.32
C ALA A 212 9.02 -32.12 -0.08
N ASN A 213 8.83 -33.28 -0.71
CA ASN A 213 9.91 -34.05 -1.29
C ASN A 213 10.63 -33.23 -2.37
N ALA A 214 9.94 -32.79 -3.42
CA ALA A 214 10.54 -32.14 -4.58
C ALA A 214 11.17 -30.77 -4.26
N SER A 215 10.64 -30.01 -3.30
CA SER A 215 11.14 -28.68 -2.91
C SER A 215 12.59 -28.68 -2.44
N ARG A 216 13.13 -29.81 -1.98
CA ARG A 216 14.57 -29.92 -1.63
C ARG A 216 15.48 -29.60 -2.83
N LEU A 217 15.01 -29.84 -4.06
CA LEU A 217 15.79 -29.70 -5.29
C LEU A 217 16.11 -28.24 -5.64
N PHE A 218 15.43 -27.27 -5.02
CA PHE A 218 15.80 -25.85 -5.16
C PHE A 218 17.07 -25.48 -4.38
N TYR A 219 17.55 -26.33 -3.45
CA TYR A 219 18.69 -26.02 -2.61
C TYR A 219 19.98 -26.68 -3.15
N ALA A 220 21.09 -25.94 -3.04
CA ALA A 220 22.34 -26.27 -3.74
C ALA A 220 22.92 -27.67 -3.43
N ASN A 221 22.62 -28.22 -2.26
CA ASN A 221 23.12 -29.52 -1.81
C ASN A 221 22.40 -30.73 -2.44
N TYR A 222 21.28 -30.52 -3.15
CA TYR A 222 20.43 -31.62 -3.62
C TYR A 222 20.50 -31.86 -5.13
N LEU A 223 21.25 -31.04 -5.86
CA LEU A 223 21.56 -31.25 -7.27
C LEU A 223 23.08 -31.23 -7.49
N PRO A 224 23.61 -31.95 -8.49
CA PRO A 224 24.98 -31.82 -8.94
C PRO A 224 25.32 -30.39 -9.42
N ALA A 225 26.61 -30.04 -9.44
CA ALA A 225 27.08 -28.71 -9.87
C ALA A 225 26.72 -28.39 -11.34
N ASP A 226 26.64 -29.38 -12.21
CA ASP A 226 26.25 -29.23 -13.61
C ASP A 226 24.73 -29.13 -13.82
N HIS A 227 23.92 -29.30 -12.76
CA HIS A 227 22.46 -29.22 -12.75
C HIS A 227 21.93 -27.95 -12.04
N GLN A 228 22.78 -26.96 -11.81
CA GLN A 228 22.40 -25.70 -11.19
C GLN A 228 23.33 -24.57 -11.62
N ASP A 229 22.87 -23.32 -11.52
CA ASP A 229 23.77 -22.17 -11.56
C ASP A 229 24.17 -21.72 -10.14
N GLY A 230 25.10 -20.77 -10.03
CA GLY A 230 25.46 -20.19 -8.73
C GLY A 230 26.17 -21.11 -7.73
N GLU A 231 26.50 -22.36 -8.06
CA GLU A 231 27.11 -23.35 -7.13
C GLU A 231 28.34 -22.78 -6.39
N ALA A 232 29.32 -22.23 -7.13
CA ALA A 232 30.51 -21.63 -6.52
C ALA A 232 30.18 -20.53 -5.50
N TRP A 233 29.13 -19.75 -5.75
CA TRP A 233 28.66 -18.73 -4.81
C TRP A 233 28.04 -19.38 -3.57
N ALA A 234 27.18 -20.38 -3.73
CA ALA A 234 26.55 -21.07 -2.61
C ALA A 234 27.57 -21.73 -1.69
N TYR A 235 28.60 -22.38 -2.24
CA TYR A 235 29.65 -23.02 -1.44
C TYR A 235 30.53 -22.03 -0.67
N GLU A 236 30.62 -20.78 -1.14
CA GLU A 236 31.37 -19.72 -0.45
C GLU A 236 30.52 -19.00 0.60
N TYR A 237 29.26 -18.71 0.29
CA TYR A 237 28.43 -17.77 1.07
C TYR A 237 27.20 -18.40 1.75
N ASP A 238 26.71 -19.55 1.27
CA ASP A 238 25.56 -20.29 1.83
C ASP A 238 25.95 -21.76 2.11
N THR A 239 26.97 -21.95 2.94
CA THR A 239 27.58 -23.27 3.23
C THR A 239 26.60 -24.31 3.82
N THR A 240 25.43 -23.88 4.27
CA THR A 240 24.37 -24.74 4.82
C THR A 240 23.20 -24.95 3.85
N ALA A 241 23.26 -24.37 2.64
CA ALA A 241 22.20 -24.37 1.63
C ALA A 241 20.83 -23.96 2.22
N CYS A 242 20.79 -22.81 2.88
CA CYS A 242 19.58 -22.26 3.49
C CYS A 242 18.76 -21.40 2.52
N ILE A 243 19.35 -20.98 1.40
CA ILE A 243 18.70 -20.14 0.40
C ILE A 243 18.35 -21.01 -0.81
N ALA A 244 17.07 -21.07 -1.14
CA ALA A 244 16.58 -21.73 -2.33
C ALA A 244 16.94 -20.91 -3.59
N HIS A 245 17.21 -21.61 -4.69
CA HIS A 245 17.01 -21.05 -6.01
C HIS A 245 15.56 -20.58 -6.15
N GLU A 246 15.35 -19.48 -6.87
CA GLU A 246 14.02 -18.96 -7.17
C GLU A 246 13.16 -20.00 -7.90
N SER A 247 13.75 -20.71 -8.85
CA SER A 247 13.04 -21.60 -9.74
C SER A 247 13.88 -22.81 -10.18
N MET A 248 13.24 -23.72 -10.91
CA MET A 248 13.85 -24.92 -11.45
C MET A 248 13.16 -25.27 -12.77
N ARG A 249 13.96 -25.65 -13.76
CA ARG A 249 13.50 -26.09 -15.07
C ARG A 249 13.63 -27.60 -15.23
N GLU A 250 12.75 -28.18 -16.04
CA GLU A 250 12.92 -29.55 -16.51
C GLU A 250 14.19 -29.67 -17.34
N PHE A 251 14.47 -28.69 -18.22
CA PHE A 251 15.71 -28.63 -18.98
C PHE A 251 16.40 -27.27 -18.85
N ALA A 252 17.72 -27.29 -18.65
CA ALA A 252 18.51 -26.07 -18.81
C ALA A 252 18.45 -25.57 -20.26
N ILE A 253 18.33 -24.25 -20.40
CA ILE A 253 18.19 -23.59 -21.69
C ILE A 253 19.43 -23.89 -22.56
N GLY A 254 19.23 -24.66 -23.63
CA GLY A 254 20.25 -24.93 -24.64
C GLY A 254 21.31 -25.98 -24.27
N SER A 255 21.19 -26.71 -23.17
CA SER A 255 22.18 -27.74 -22.75
C SER A 255 21.62 -29.16 -22.62
N GLY A 256 20.30 -29.33 -22.55
CA GLY A 256 19.64 -30.64 -22.39
C GLY A 256 19.82 -31.29 -21.01
N VAL A 257 20.45 -30.59 -20.06
CA VAL A 257 20.62 -31.05 -18.66
C VAL A 257 19.27 -30.96 -17.94
N SER A 258 18.93 -31.98 -17.14
CA SER A 258 17.63 -32.12 -16.47
C SER A 258 17.77 -32.76 -15.09
N PRO A 259 17.09 -32.27 -14.03
CA PRO A 259 16.50 -30.94 -13.93
C PRO A 259 17.61 -29.88 -13.78
N PHE A 260 17.25 -28.61 -13.84
CA PHE A 260 18.20 -27.51 -13.68
C PHE A 260 17.66 -26.42 -12.73
N ALA A 261 18.27 -26.27 -11.55
CA ALA A 261 17.91 -25.21 -10.59
C ALA A 261 18.49 -23.85 -11.03
N THR A 262 17.65 -22.82 -11.05
CA THR A 262 17.95 -21.52 -11.67
C THR A 262 16.97 -20.43 -11.19
N GLY A 263 16.80 -19.38 -11.98
CA GLY A 263 15.99 -18.20 -11.67
C GLY A 263 15.94 -17.27 -12.86
N ASP A 264 15.13 -16.23 -12.75
CA ASP A 264 15.12 -15.15 -13.72
C ASP A 264 16.08 -14.02 -13.34
N ALA A 265 16.50 -13.93 -12.07
CA ALA A 265 17.23 -12.79 -11.53
C ALA A 265 18.52 -12.43 -12.27
N ILE A 266 19.31 -13.44 -12.67
CA ILE A 266 20.51 -13.22 -13.49
C ILE A 266 20.12 -12.75 -14.90
N SER A 267 19.16 -13.44 -15.54
CA SER A 267 18.74 -13.13 -16.91
C SER A 267 18.05 -11.76 -17.04
N GLY A 268 17.35 -11.36 -15.99
CA GLY A 268 16.68 -10.08 -15.83
C GLY A 268 17.62 -8.93 -15.47
N GLY A 269 18.82 -9.24 -14.99
CA GLY A 269 19.84 -8.25 -14.63
C GLY A 269 19.62 -7.57 -13.28
N TRP A 270 18.74 -8.12 -12.42
CA TRP A 270 18.49 -7.62 -11.07
C TRP A 270 19.12 -8.46 -9.96
N GLY A 271 19.75 -9.59 -10.29
CA GLY A 271 20.46 -10.44 -9.34
C GLY A 271 21.84 -10.89 -9.84
N ALA A 272 22.79 -11.00 -8.92
CA ALA A 272 24.09 -11.62 -9.19
C ALA A 272 24.03 -13.16 -9.18
N THR A 273 22.98 -13.70 -8.57
CA THR A 273 22.69 -15.14 -8.44
C THR A 273 21.20 -15.36 -8.62
N ASN A 274 20.79 -16.60 -8.91
CA ASN A 274 19.39 -17.00 -8.91
C ASN A 274 18.90 -17.55 -7.55
N PHE A 275 19.77 -17.54 -6.52
CA PHE A 275 19.35 -17.69 -5.13
C PHE A 275 18.54 -16.47 -4.69
N ALA A 276 17.32 -16.67 -4.20
CA ALA A 276 16.37 -15.60 -3.92
C ALA A 276 15.86 -15.67 -2.48
N LEU A 277 16.30 -14.74 -1.64
CA LEU A 277 15.79 -14.61 -0.26
C LEU A 277 14.30 -14.29 -0.23
N TYR A 278 13.81 -13.49 -1.20
CA TYR A 278 12.40 -13.17 -1.37
C TYR A 278 11.56 -14.45 -1.42
N GLY A 279 11.81 -15.34 -2.39
CA GLY A 279 11.05 -16.59 -2.52
C GLY A 279 11.38 -17.63 -1.45
N SER A 280 12.65 -17.75 -1.05
CA SER A 280 13.10 -18.77 -0.10
C SER A 280 12.57 -18.55 1.32
N SER A 281 12.27 -17.31 1.73
CA SER A 281 11.78 -17.03 3.08
C SER A 281 10.40 -17.66 3.36
N HIS A 282 9.60 -17.88 2.31
CA HIS A 282 8.29 -18.52 2.39
C HIS A 282 8.36 -20.01 2.73
N VAL A 283 9.54 -20.64 2.74
CA VAL A 283 9.69 -22.03 3.24
C VAL A 283 9.21 -22.16 4.70
N GLY A 284 9.23 -21.07 5.47
CA GLY A 284 8.67 -21.03 6.82
C GLY A 284 7.19 -21.42 6.89
N ILE A 285 6.43 -21.19 5.82
CA ILE A 285 5.02 -21.64 5.71
C ILE A 285 4.97 -23.16 5.76
N LEU A 286 5.69 -23.85 4.86
CA LEU A 286 5.78 -25.31 4.85
C LEU A 286 6.35 -25.84 6.16
N GLY A 287 7.45 -25.25 6.64
CA GLY A 287 8.10 -25.67 7.87
C GLY A 287 7.24 -25.48 9.12
N SER A 288 6.24 -24.58 9.09
CA SER A 288 5.32 -24.38 10.21
C SER A 288 4.23 -25.45 10.28
N MET A 289 3.78 -25.96 9.11
CA MET A 289 2.65 -26.89 9.01
C MET A 289 3.07 -28.37 8.87
N ILE A 290 4.29 -28.67 8.42
CA ILE A 290 4.76 -30.04 8.18
C ILE A 290 5.60 -30.51 9.37
N ASP A 291 5.23 -31.66 9.93
CA ASP A 291 6.09 -32.45 10.81
C ASP A 291 6.31 -33.87 10.24
N THR A 292 7.44 -34.48 10.60
CA THR A 292 7.78 -35.85 10.21
C THR A 292 7.25 -36.86 11.21
N THR A 293 6.86 -38.04 10.73
CA THR A 293 6.56 -39.18 11.60
C THR A 293 7.73 -40.16 11.65
N GLU A 294 7.62 -41.18 12.50
CA GLU A 294 8.57 -42.30 12.55
C GLU A 294 8.53 -43.18 11.29
N ILE A 295 7.52 -43.02 10.43
CA ILE A 295 7.40 -43.73 9.16
C ILE A 295 7.75 -42.77 8.01
N PRO A 296 8.90 -42.98 7.32
CA PRO A 296 9.26 -42.15 6.17
C PRO A 296 8.13 -42.09 5.14
N GLY A 297 7.87 -40.90 4.59
CA GLY A 297 6.80 -40.68 3.61
C GLY A 297 5.41 -40.49 4.20
N ILE A 298 5.22 -40.61 5.53
CA ILE A 298 4.01 -40.15 6.21
C ILE A 298 4.34 -38.85 6.95
N LEU A 299 3.70 -37.76 6.53
CA LEU A 299 3.81 -36.45 7.15
C LEU A 299 2.60 -36.21 8.06
N GLN A 300 2.82 -35.47 9.14
CA GLN A 300 1.76 -34.85 9.93
C GLN A 300 1.61 -33.41 9.43
N LEU A 301 0.44 -33.06 8.89
CA LEU A 301 0.14 -31.70 8.45
C LEU A 301 -0.75 -31.02 9.50
N ASP A 302 -0.25 -29.96 10.13
CA ASP A 302 -1.02 -29.13 11.06
C ASP A 302 -1.93 -28.17 10.28
N LEU A 303 -3.24 -28.42 10.38
CA LEU A 303 -4.25 -27.73 9.60
C LEU A 303 -4.65 -26.37 10.20
N CYS A 304 -4.10 -26.00 11.36
CA CYS A 304 -4.42 -24.74 12.05
C CYS A 304 -3.32 -23.67 11.87
N LYS A 305 -2.13 -24.04 11.37
CA LYS A 305 -0.97 -23.12 11.31
C LYS A 305 -1.13 -21.95 10.35
N THR A 306 -1.83 -22.17 9.25
CA THR A 306 -2.09 -21.17 8.22
C THR A 306 -3.59 -20.93 8.00
N ASP A 307 -4.43 -21.39 8.93
CA ASP A 307 -5.85 -21.05 8.98
C ASP A 307 -6.02 -19.69 9.66
N TYR A 308 -5.61 -18.63 8.97
CA TYR A 308 -5.59 -17.28 9.53
C TYR A 308 -6.99 -16.77 9.91
N PHE A 309 -7.06 -15.91 10.93
CA PHE A 309 -8.29 -15.32 11.46
C PHE A 309 -9.30 -16.37 11.96
N GLN A 310 -8.80 -17.52 12.38
CA GLN A 310 -9.62 -18.55 12.97
C GLN A 310 -9.93 -18.22 14.44
N LYS A 311 -11.21 -18.34 14.82
CA LYS A 311 -11.68 -18.17 16.20
C LYS A 311 -12.15 -19.51 16.74
N ASP A 312 -11.73 -19.83 17.97
CA ASP A 312 -12.11 -21.02 18.74
C ASP A 312 -12.03 -22.34 17.97
N PHE A 313 -11.02 -23.17 18.25
CA PHE A 313 -10.79 -24.38 17.47
C PHE A 313 -10.11 -25.51 18.20
N TYR A 314 -10.18 -26.68 17.59
CA TYR A 314 -9.50 -27.89 18.04
C TYR A 314 -8.26 -28.19 17.20
N PRO A 315 -7.15 -28.60 17.82
CA PRO A 315 -5.97 -29.06 17.09
C PRO A 315 -6.38 -30.11 16.06
N SER A 316 -5.99 -29.89 14.81
CA SER A 316 -6.42 -30.69 13.67
C SER A 316 -5.22 -31.06 12.80
N TYR A 317 -5.07 -32.34 12.49
CA TYR A 317 -3.92 -32.89 11.76
C TYR A 317 -4.35 -33.80 10.62
N LEU A 318 -3.72 -33.65 9.46
CA LEU A 318 -3.90 -34.56 8.33
C LEU A 318 -2.68 -35.48 8.19
N TYR A 319 -2.96 -36.77 8.05
CA TYR A 319 -1.96 -37.79 7.73
C TYR A 319 -2.35 -38.48 6.43
N TYR A 320 -1.41 -38.63 5.51
CA TYR A 320 -1.57 -39.42 4.29
C TYR A 320 -0.59 -40.60 4.30
N ASN A 321 -1.11 -41.80 4.05
CA ASN A 321 -0.31 -43.01 3.92
C ASN A 321 -0.11 -43.34 2.43
N PRO A 322 1.11 -43.17 1.87
CA PRO A 322 1.38 -43.48 0.46
C PRO A 322 1.61 -44.98 0.20
N TYR A 323 1.64 -45.82 1.24
CA TYR A 323 1.91 -47.24 1.13
C TYR A 323 0.66 -48.05 0.75
N ASP A 324 0.86 -49.22 0.16
CA ASP A 324 -0.19 -50.19 -0.21
C ASP A 324 -0.67 -51.05 0.97
N GLU A 325 -0.17 -50.79 2.18
CA GLU A 325 -0.57 -51.42 3.42
C GLU A 325 -0.86 -50.36 4.51
N GLU A 326 -1.65 -50.73 5.51
CA GLU A 326 -1.93 -49.87 6.66
C GLU A 326 -0.64 -49.57 7.44
N LYS A 327 -0.51 -48.34 7.91
CA LYS A 327 0.65 -47.89 8.71
C LYS A 327 0.19 -47.29 10.01
N THR A 328 0.95 -47.53 11.07
CA THR A 328 0.72 -46.94 12.38
C THR A 328 1.78 -45.89 12.67
N VAL A 329 1.34 -44.70 13.08
CA VAL A 329 2.21 -43.59 13.48
C VAL A 329 1.84 -43.10 14.88
N THR A 330 2.76 -42.37 15.49
CA THR A 330 2.58 -41.76 16.81
C THR A 330 1.92 -40.38 16.66
N LEU A 331 0.84 -40.16 17.39
CA LEU A 331 0.16 -38.86 17.53
C LEU A 331 0.34 -38.37 18.98
N ASN A 332 0.74 -37.11 19.14
CA ASN A 332 0.80 -36.47 20.45
C ASN A 332 -0.52 -35.76 20.76
N ALA A 333 -1.27 -36.30 21.72
CA ALA A 333 -2.57 -35.77 22.14
C ALA A 333 -2.48 -34.63 23.18
N GLY A 334 -1.26 -34.22 23.56
CA GLY A 334 -1.04 -33.22 24.60
C GLY A 334 -1.23 -33.76 26.02
N SER A 335 -1.14 -32.88 27.02
CA SER A 335 -1.17 -33.28 28.45
C SER A 335 -2.58 -33.44 29.03
N THR A 336 -3.59 -32.91 28.35
CA THR A 336 -5.00 -32.97 28.76
C THR A 336 -5.71 -34.14 28.07
N GLY A 337 -6.72 -34.72 28.74
CA GLY A 337 -7.54 -35.77 28.14
C GLY A 337 -8.37 -35.23 26.97
N VAL A 338 -8.22 -35.84 25.79
CA VAL A 338 -8.97 -35.53 24.57
C VAL A 338 -9.55 -36.81 23.96
N ASP A 339 -10.59 -36.66 23.16
CA ASP A 339 -11.09 -37.71 22.27
C ASP A 339 -10.54 -37.43 20.86
N LEU A 340 -10.07 -38.48 20.18
CA LEU A 340 -9.58 -38.41 18.81
C LEU A 340 -10.75 -38.68 17.86
N TYR A 341 -11.19 -37.64 17.17
CA TYR A 341 -12.19 -37.71 16.11
C TYR A 341 -11.52 -37.71 14.75
N ASP A 342 -11.98 -38.54 13.81
CA ASP A 342 -11.55 -38.50 12.41
C ASP A 342 -12.68 -37.93 11.55
N ALA A 343 -12.46 -36.75 11.00
CA ALA A 343 -13.48 -36.03 10.22
C ALA A 343 -13.81 -36.76 8.91
N VAL A 344 -12.85 -37.46 8.30
CA VAL A 344 -13.10 -38.17 7.02
C VAL A 344 -14.04 -39.36 7.19
N THR A 345 -13.98 -40.04 8.34
CA THR A 345 -14.85 -41.19 8.64
C THR A 345 -16.03 -40.85 9.55
N ASN A 346 -16.09 -39.61 10.05
CA ASN A 346 -17.01 -39.12 11.07
C ASN A 346 -17.07 -39.99 12.34
N GLN A 347 -15.92 -40.50 12.80
CA GLN A 347 -15.83 -41.42 13.94
C GLN A 347 -14.90 -40.94 15.04
N ILE A 348 -15.33 -41.12 16.29
CA ILE A 348 -14.42 -41.06 17.44
C ILE A 348 -13.61 -42.36 17.46
N LEU A 349 -12.33 -42.27 17.10
CA LEU A 349 -11.42 -43.41 17.03
C LEU A 349 -10.91 -43.83 18.41
N LYS A 350 -10.69 -42.86 19.30
CA LYS A 350 -10.22 -43.09 20.68
C LYS A 350 -10.80 -42.07 21.64
N THR A 351 -10.96 -42.44 22.90
CA THR A 351 -11.49 -41.58 23.96
C THR A 351 -10.52 -41.44 25.11
N ALA A 352 -10.56 -40.29 25.80
CA ALA A 352 -9.78 -39.98 27.00
C ALA A 352 -8.27 -40.24 26.86
N ILE A 353 -7.71 -39.99 25.66
CA ILE A 353 -6.29 -40.14 25.39
C ILE A 353 -5.51 -38.90 25.86
N SER A 354 -4.27 -39.10 26.28
CA SER A 354 -3.31 -38.04 26.60
C SER A 354 -1.89 -38.56 26.37
N GLY A 355 -0.93 -37.66 26.14
CA GLY A 355 0.43 -37.99 25.75
C GLY A 355 0.50 -38.61 24.36
N GLU A 356 1.47 -39.49 24.16
CA GLU A 356 1.64 -40.22 22.90
C GLU A 356 0.60 -41.34 22.77
N THR A 357 -0.04 -41.42 21.60
CA THR A 357 -0.93 -42.52 21.22
C THR A 357 -0.64 -42.96 19.79
N PHE A 358 -1.04 -44.18 19.45
CA PHE A 358 -0.88 -44.70 18.09
C PHE A 358 -2.15 -44.54 17.26
N ILE A 359 -2.04 -44.05 16.03
CA ILE A 359 -3.13 -44.00 15.04
C ILE A 359 -2.77 -44.90 13.85
N THR A 360 -3.76 -45.58 13.28
CA THR A 360 -3.57 -46.47 12.13
C THR A 360 -4.21 -45.87 10.90
N ILE A 361 -3.41 -45.56 9.89
CA ILE A 361 -3.83 -44.90 8.67
C ILE A 361 -4.01 -45.96 7.57
N PRO A 362 -5.17 -46.02 6.89
CA PRO A 362 -5.43 -47.00 5.84
C PRO A 362 -4.42 -46.94 4.69
N ALA A 363 -4.23 -48.05 3.97
CA ALA A 363 -3.42 -48.10 2.74
C ALA A 363 -3.94 -47.09 1.71
N ASP A 364 -3.04 -46.30 1.12
CA ASP A 364 -3.37 -45.20 0.19
C ASP A 364 -4.51 -44.29 0.71
N GLY A 365 -4.60 -44.14 2.03
CA GLY A 365 -5.69 -43.47 2.74
C GLY A 365 -5.22 -42.31 3.60
N VAL A 366 -6.18 -41.65 4.26
CA VAL A 366 -5.93 -40.52 5.16
C VAL A 366 -6.64 -40.69 6.49
N ILE A 367 -6.14 -39.97 7.50
CA ILE A 367 -6.88 -39.60 8.71
C ILE A 367 -6.83 -38.08 8.82
N LEU A 368 -7.99 -37.45 9.05
CA LEU A 368 -8.10 -36.04 9.43
C LEU A 368 -8.45 -36.00 10.92
N ALA A 369 -7.41 -36.05 11.75
CA ALA A 369 -7.50 -36.14 13.19
C ALA A 369 -7.86 -34.79 13.83
N VAL A 370 -8.96 -34.72 14.56
CA VAL A 370 -9.40 -33.57 15.35
C VAL A 370 -9.40 -33.95 16.83
N LEU A 371 -8.67 -33.19 17.65
CA LEU A 371 -8.53 -33.45 19.09
C LEU A 371 -9.58 -32.67 19.89
N ILE A 372 -10.72 -33.31 20.15
CA ILE A 372 -11.85 -32.69 20.86
C ILE A 372 -11.80 -32.96 22.37
N PRO A 373 -12.38 -32.11 23.24
CA PRO A 373 -12.38 -32.32 24.69
C PRO A 373 -13.09 -33.62 25.09
N THR A 374 -12.48 -34.40 25.98
CA THR A 374 -13.10 -35.65 26.47
C THR A 374 -14.47 -35.39 27.11
N GLY A 375 -15.48 -36.09 26.61
CA GLY A 375 -16.86 -35.96 27.11
C GLY A 375 -17.49 -34.60 26.83
N GLY A 376 -16.97 -33.84 25.85
CA GLY A 376 -17.59 -32.60 25.39
C GLY A 376 -19.02 -32.83 24.85
N SER A 377 -19.87 -31.82 25.00
CA SER A 377 -21.26 -31.88 24.52
C SER A 377 -21.29 -31.78 23.00
N ILE A 378 -21.66 -32.88 22.33
CA ILE A 378 -21.80 -32.93 20.87
C ILE A 378 -23.20 -32.44 20.47
N THR A 379 -23.25 -31.48 19.56
CA THR A 379 -24.47 -30.97 18.92
C THR A 379 -24.25 -30.88 17.42
N TYR A 380 -25.32 -30.98 16.64
CA TYR A 380 -25.27 -30.84 15.18
C TYR A 380 -26.07 -29.63 14.76
N ASP A 381 -25.49 -28.82 13.88
CA ASP A 381 -26.05 -27.62 13.28
C ASP A 381 -25.93 -27.80 11.77
N GLU A 382 -27.01 -28.27 11.14
CA GLU A 382 -27.00 -28.84 9.78
C GLU A 382 -25.89 -29.91 9.64
N GLU A 383 -24.93 -29.74 8.72
CA GLU A 383 -23.80 -30.65 8.56
C GLU A 383 -22.69 -30.47 9.60
N THR A 384 -22.69 -29.36 10.34
CA THR A 384 -21.61 -29.02 11.27
C THR A 384 -21.78 -29.74 12.61
N MET A 385 -20.81 -30.58 12.96
CA MET A 385 -20.68 -31.10 14.32
C MET A 385 -19.96 -30.07 15.19
N ARG A 386 -20.60 -29.68 16.29
CA ARG A 386 -20.03 -28.82 17.32
C ARG A 386 -19.78 -29.60 18.59
N VAL A 387 -18.66 -29.33 19.24
CA VAL A 387 -18.34 -29.82 20.59
C VAL A 387 -18.25 -28.61 21.51
N ASN A 388 -19.05 -28.57 22.57
CA ASN A 388 -19.14 -27.41 23.47
C ASN A 388 -19.38 -26.07 22.74
N GLY A 389 -20.12 -26.10 21.63
CA GLY A 389 -20.42 -24.93 20.79
C GLY A 389 -19.37 -24.60 19.72
N ILE A 390 -18.17 -25.19 19.79
CA ILE A 390 -17.08 -24.98 18.84
C ILE A 390 -17.17 -26.00 17.70
N ALA A 391 -17.01 -25.57 16.45
CA ALA A 391 -17.02 -26.47 15.30
C ALA A 391 -15.84 -27.46 15.37
N ALA A 392 -16.14 -28.76 15.32
CA ALA A 392 -15.15 -29.84 15.25
C ALA A 392 -15.09 -30.47 13.86
N ASP A 393 -16.19 -30.42 13.11
CA ASP A 393 -16.32 -30.96 11.76
C ASP A 393 -17.40 -30.19 11.02
N TYR A 394 -17.14 -29.73 9.79
CA TYR A 394 -18.13 -29.04 8.96
C TYR A 394 -18.91 -30.00 8.03
N SER A 395 -18.52 -31.27 7.99
CA SER A 395 -19.12 -32.32 7.15
C SER A 395 -19.33 -33.61 7.95
N SER A 396 -20.14 -33.54 9.01
CA SER A 396 -20.33 -34.61 10.00
C SER A 396 -21.03 -35.89 9.50
N GLY A 397 -21.39 -35.95 8.21
CA GLY A 397 -22.15 -37.04 7.61
C GLY A 397 -23.60 -37.16 8.09
N GLN A 398 -24.08 -36.23 8.94
CA GLN A 398 -25.49 -36.20 9.33
C GLN A 398 -26.37 -35.84 8.14
N PRO A 399 -27.46 -36.58 7.89
CA PRO A 399 -28.37 -36.25 6.80
C PRO A 399 -29.14 -34.97 7.14
N VAL A 400 -29.01 -33.95 6.30
CA VAL A 400 -29.82 -32.73 6.36
C VAL A 400 -30.90 -32.81 5.29
N SER A 401 -32.17 -32.72 5.71
CA SER A 401 -33.31 -32.82 4.79
C SER A 401 -33.77 -31.49 4.23
N ASN A 402 -33.37 -30.39 4.86
CA ASN A 402 -33.74 -29.02 4.54
C ASN A 402 -32.76 -28.05 5.21
N HIS A 403 -32.32 -27.05 4.48
CA HIS A 403 -31.45 -25.98 4.95
C HIS A 403 -32.27 -24.71 5.16
N GLN A 404 -31.94 -23.95 6.20
CA GLN A 404 -32.66 -22.70 6.43
C GLN A 404 -32.35 -21.68 5.32
N PRO A 405 -33.32 -20.88 4.83
CA PRO A 405 -33.04 -19.82 3.89
C PRO A 405 -32.07 -18.80 4.45
N ARG A 406 -31.23 -18.22 3.60
CA ARG A 406 -30.19 -17.25 3.96
C ARG A 406 -30.47 -15.89 3.35
N ILE A 407 -30.65 -14.86 4.19
CA ILE A 407 -30.67 -13.47 3.72
C ILE A 407 -29.23 -13.00 3.50
N LYS A 408 -28.90 -12.73 2.24
CA LYS A 408 -27.59 -12.24 1.79
C LYS A 408 -27.45 -10.74 1.96
N ALA A 409 -28.52 -9.98 1.83
CA ALA A 409 -28.51 -8.55 2.03
C ALA A 409 -29.94 -8.02 2.22
N LEU A 410 -30.11 -7.11 3.16
CA LEU A 410 -31.26 -6.24 3.27
C LEU A 410 -30.77 -4.80 3.12
N ALA A 411 -31.02 -4.17 1.98
CA ALA A 411 -30.36 -2.91 1.62
C ALA A 411 -31.25 -1.96 0.82
N THR A 412 -30.89 -0.68 0.83
CA THR A 412 -31.45 0.39 0.00
C THR A 412 -30.34 1.36 -0.41
N ASP A 413 -30.59 2.23 -1.39
CA ASP A 413 -29.54 3.09 -1.98
C ASP A 413 -28.97 4.11 -0.98
N SER A 414 -29.74 4.48 0.05
CA SER A 414 -29.30 5.34 1.14
C SER A 414 -30.04 5.01 2.43
N GLU A 415 -29.30 4.82 3.53
CA GLU A 415 -29.89 4.64 4.86
C GLU A 415 -30.41 5.96 5.45
N THR A 416 -30.01 7.10 4.88
CA THR A 416 -30.54 8.43 5.21
C THR A 416 -31.49 8.91 4.11
N ILE A 417 -32.73 9.19 4.47
CA ILE A 417 -33.82 9.46 3.53
C ILE A 417 -34.63 10.70 3.91
N LEU A 418 -35.12 11.41 2.90
CA LEU A 418 -35.91 12.62 3.10
C LEU A 418 -37.38 12.32 3.38
N PHE A 419 -38.08 13.28 4.00
CA PHE A 419 -39.52 13.20 4.22
C PHE A 419 -40.30 12.90 2.94
N ASN A 420 -41.23 11.94 3.03
CA ASN A 420 -42.05 11.47 1.91
C ASN A 420 -41.27 10.93 0.71
N GLN A 421 -39.96 10.68 0.84
CA GLN A 421 -39.16 10.09 -0.23
C GLN A 421 -39.57 8.61 -0.39
N PRO A 422 -40.02 8.20 -1.59
CA PRO A 422 -40.14 6.79 -1.91
C PRO A 422 -38.74 6.21 -2.12
N ILE A 423 -38.46 5.08 -1.47
CA ILE A 423 -37.26 4.29 -1.66
C ILE A 423 -37.62 2.86 -2.07
N THR A 424 -36.68 2.18 -2.71
CA THR A 424 -36.78 0.74 -2.95
C THR A 424 -35.87 0.02 -1.98
N VAL A 425 -36.43 -0.97 -1.27
CA VAL A 425 -35.70 -1.82 -0.34
C VAL A 425 -35.63 -3.22 -0.94
N TYR A 426 -34.42 -3.78 -0.98
CA TYR A 426 -34.13 -5.09 -1.56
C TYR A 426 -33.77 -6.06 -0.43
N CYS A 427 -34.41 -7.23 -0.44
CA CYS A 427 -34.03 -8.39 0.35
C CYS A 427 -33.53 -9.48 -0.60
N THR A 428 -32.23 -9.64 -0.68
CA THR A 428 -31.62 -10.72 -1.45
C THR A 428 -31.49 -11.92 -0.53
N ALA A 429 -32.19 -13.01 -0.84
CA ALA A 429 -32.11 -14.25 -0.10
C ALA A 429 -31.89 -15.44 -1.04
N THR A 430 -31.30 -16.51 -0.52
CA THR A 430 -31.06 -17.76 -1.24
C THR A 430 -31.42 -18.92 -0.35
N ASP A 431 -31.77 -20.03 -0.98
CA ASP A 431 -31.95 -21.32 -0.34
C ASP A 431 -30.99 -22.33 -0.96
N ARG A 432 -30.40 -23.20 -0.14
CA ARG A 432 -29.39 -24.17 -0.58
C ARG A 432 -30.03 -25.38 -1.28
N ASP A 433 -31.26 -25.73 -0.89
CA ASP A 433 -32.05 -26.78 -1.51
C ASP A 433 -32.87 -26.26 -2.71
N LEU A 434 -32.76 -24.95 -2.99
CA LEU A 434 -33.46 -24.23 -4.06
C LEU A 434 -34.97 -24.21 -3.86
N ASP A 435 -35.42 -24.23 -2.60
CA ASP A 435 -36.83 -24.09 -2.25
C ASP A 435 -37.37 -22.70 -2.60
N ALA A 436 -38.68 -22.65 -2.85
CA ALA A 436 -39.35 -21.40 -3.22
C ALA A 436 -39.51 -20.48 -2.01
N LEU A 437 -38.92 -19.29 -2.08
CA LEU A 437 -38.92 -18.33 -0.98
C LEU A 437 -40.14 -17.42 -0.98
N THR A 438 -40.63 -17.14 0.23
CA THR A 438 -41.68 -16.16 0.51
C THR A 438 -41.14 -15.04 1.41
N TYR A 439 -41.67 -13.83 1.22
CA TYR A 439 -41.17 -12.61 1.88
C TYR A 439 -42.30 -11.93 2.66
N LEU A 440 -42.00 -11.50 3.88
CA LEU A 440 -42.88 -10.70 4.73
C LEU A 440 -42.14 -9.46 5.22
N TRP A 441 -42.69 -8.30 4.92
CA TRP A 441 -42.10 -7.01 5.28
C TRP A 441 -42.84 -6.37 6.46
N SER A 442 -42.11 -5.75 7.40
CA SER A 442 -42.72 -5.07 8.54
C SER A 442 -41.88 -3.91 9.08
N THR A 443 -42.50 -3.00 9.84
CA THR A 443 -41.84 -1.98 10.67
C THR A 443 -41.85 -2.36 12.16
N GLY A 444 -41.85 -3.67 12.46
CA GLY A 444 -42.00 -4.19 13.81
C GLY A 444 -43.42 -4.64 14.10
N ASN A 445 -44.32 -3.71 14.41
CA ASN A 445 -45.72 -4.03 14.76
C ASN A 445 -46.65 -4.07 13.54
N ASP A 446 -46.32 -3.33 12.48
CA ASP A 446 -47.16 -3.21 11.28
C ASP A 446 -46.56 -4.01 10.13
N THR A 447 -47.41 -4.82 9.48
CA THR A 447 -47.05 -5.51 8.24
C THR A 447 -47.16 -4.54 7.07
N LEU A 448 -46.17 -4.55 6.19
CA LEU A 448 -46.13 -3.73 4.98
C LEU A 448 -46.71 -4.50 3.79
N ASP A 449 -47.32 -3.77 2.86
CA ASP A 449 -47.84 -4.33 1.62
C ASP A 449 -46.69 -4.74 0.70
N GLY A 450 -46.43 -6.04 0.60
CA GLY A 450 -45.44 -6.60 -0.31
C GLY A 450 -45.06 -8.03 0.06
N ASN A 451 -44.91 -8.89 -0.95
CA ASN A 451 -44.52 -10.29 -0.79
C ASN A 451 -43.39 -10.71 -1.76
N SER A 452 -42.70 -9.71 -2.31
CA SER A 452 -41.59 -9.87 -3.26
C SER A 452 -40.23 -9.63 -2.59
N PRO A 453 -39.11 -10.06 -3.22
CA PRO A 453 -37.74 -9.77 -2.78
C PRO A 453 -37.38 -8.28 -2.76
N SER A 454 -38.28 -7.39 -3.22
CA SER A 454 -38.13 -5.95 -3.09
C SER A 454 -39.48 -5.29 -2.87
N ILE A 455 -39.51 -4.19 -2.14
CA ILE A 455 -40.69 -3.35 -1.96
C ILE A 455 -40.35 -1.87 -2.22
N THR A 456 -41.37 -1.09 -2.60
CA THR A 456 -41.29 0.37 -2.53
C THR A 456 -41.92 0.81 -1.22
N TRP A 457 -41.18 1.58 -0.44
CA TRP A 457 -41.65 2.12 0.83
C TRP A 457 -41.44 3.64 0.85
N THR A 458 -42.40 4.38 1.40
CA THR A 458 -42.35 5.85 1.46
C THR A 458 -42.07 6.30 2.88
N ALA A 459 -41.01 7.09 3.06
CA ALA A 459 -40.63 7.63 4.35
C ALA A 459 -41.74 8.53 4.93
N PRO A 460 -41.99 8.50 6.25
CA PRO A 460 -42.93 9.43 6.87
C PRO A 460 -42.38 10.87 6.82
N SER A 461 -43.25 11.85 7.00
CA SER A 461 -42.89 13.26 7.09
C SER A 461 -42.58 13.68 8.53
N VAL A 462 -41.71 12.96 9.21
CA VAL A 462 -41.29 13.25 10.59
C VAL A 462 -39.86 12.78 10.78
N ASP A 463 -39.07 13.56 11.51
CA ASP A 463 -37.71 13.17 11.89
C ASP A 463 -37.79 11.94 12.80
N THR A 464 -37.26 10.82 12.35
CA THR A 464 -37.35 9.56 13.09
C THR A 464 -36.34 8.54 12.57
N VAL A 465 -36.01 7.57 13.41
CA VAL A 465 -35.30 6.36 13.00
C VAL A 465 -36.30 5.24 12.87
N ILE A 466 -36.35 4.59 11.71
CA ILE A 466 -37.23 3.46 11.42
C ILE A 466 -36.39 2.22 11.18
N THR A 467 -36.85 1.08 11.68
CA THR A 467 -36.26 -0.21 11.33
C THR A 467 -37.26 -1.00 10.49
N LEU A 468 -36.88 -1.28 9.25
CA LEU A 468 -37.57 -2.20 8.38
C LEU A 468 -37.06 -3.61 8.64
N TYR A 469 -37.96 -4.58 8.59
CA TYR A 469 -37.61 -5.98 8.69
C TYR A 469 -38.11 -6.72 7.46
N CYS A 470 -37.32 -7.68 7.00
CA CYS A 470 -37.76 -8.68 6.05
C CYS A 470 -37.61 -10.05 6.68
N THR A 471 -38.71 -10.80 6.73
CA THR A 471 -38.73 -12.21 7.11
C THR A 471 -38.85 -13.06 5.85
N VAL A 472 -37.97 -14.05 5.70
CA VAL A 472 -37.91 -14.95 4.55
C VAL A 472 -38.16 -16.38 5.01
N SER A 473 -39.05 -17.09 4.31
CA SER A 473 -39.40 -18.49 4.61
C SER A 473 -39.41 -19.34 3.35
N ASP A 474 -38.87 -20.54 3.45
CA ASP A 474 -38.95 -21.67 2.51
C ASP A 474 -40.26 -22.50 2.69
N GLY A 475 -41.01 -22.23 3.77
CA GLY A 475 -42.20 -22.98 4.17
C GLY A 475 -41.93 -24.30 4.89
N ILE A 476 -40.67 -24.62 5.19
CA ILE A 476 -40.24 -25.87 5.82
C ILE A 476 -39.50 -25.60 7.12
N ALA A 477 -38.40 -24.83 7.08
CA ALA A 477 -37.66 -24.40 8.24
C ALA A 477 -38.31 -23.18 8.93
N GLU A 478 -37.82 -22.87 10.13
CA GLU A 478 -38.18 -21.61 10.78
C GLU A 478 -37.74 -20.42 9.91
N PRO A 479 -38.59 -19.39 9.72
CA PRO A 479 -38.24 -18.24 8.90
C PRO A 479 -37.04 -17.47 9.46
N VAL A 480 -36.16 -16.99 8.56
CA VAL A 480 -35.09 -16.05 8.93
C VAL A 480 -35.57 -14.61 8.81
N ARG A 481 -34.98 -13.72 9.61
CA ARG A 481 -35.33 -12.31 9.62
C ARG A 481 -34.07 -11.46 9.68
N ASP A 482 -34.04 -10.43 8.84
CA ASP A 482 -33.02 -9.38 8.86
C ASP A 482 -33.69 -8.01 9.06
N SER A 483 -32.89 -7.00 9.42
CA SER A 483 -33.34 -5.65 9.71
C SER A 483 -32.45 -4.57 9.11
N LEU A 484 -33.09 -3.52 8.58
CA LEU A 484 -32.44 -2.34 8.02
C LEU A 484 -32.91 -1.10 8.76
N THR A 485 -31.98 -0.38 9.39
CA THR A 485 -32.26 0.87 10.09
C THR A 485 -32.10 2.04 9.14
N LEU A 486 -33.09 2.93 9.11
CA LEU A 486 -33.16 4.11 8.24
C LEU A 486 -33.33 5.36 9.10
N SER A 487 -32.56 6.40 8.79
CA SER A 487 -32.69 7.74 9.36
C SER A 487 -33.54 8.60 8.43
N VAL A 488 -34.72 9.01 8.90
CA VAL A 488 -35.65 9.86 8.15
C VAL A 488 -35.47 11.29 8.64
N ILE A 489 -35.08 12.19 7.74
CA ILE A 489 -34.75 13.58 8.07
C ILE A 489 -35.44 14.57 7.14
N GLU A 490 -35.71 15.80 7.62
CA GLU A 490 -36.33 16.85 6.81
C GLU A 490 -35.42 17.30 5.65
N ALA A 491 -34.12 17.41 5.90
CA ALA A 491 -33.12 17.87 4.95
C ALA A 491 -31.79 17.12 5.16
N LEU A 492 -31.04 16.91 4.08
CA LEU A 492 -29.70 16.33 4.14
C LEU A 492 -28.72 17.34 4.76
N ASN A 493 -27.94 16.88 5.71
CA ASN A 493 -26.79 17.58 6.26
C ASN A 493 -25.60 17.42 5.30
N HIS A 494 -24.88 18.49 5.01
CA HIS A 494 -23.66 18.49 4.23
C HIS A 494 -22.46 18.53 5.17
N GLU A 495 -21.44 17.70 4.88
CA GLU A 495 -20.22 17.66 5.68
C GLU A 495 -19.52 19.03 5.70
N PRO A 496 -18.89 19.40 6.83
CA PRO A 496 -18.06 20.59 6.90
C PRO A 496 -16.84 20.42 5.99
N VAL A 497 -16.22 21.53 5.59
CA VAL A 497 -15.04 21.51 4.71
C VAL A 497 -13.91 22.30 5.36
N ILE A 498 -12.80 21.63 5.64
CA ILE A 498 -11.51 22.23 5.95
C ILE A 498 -10.94 22.81 4.66
N LYS A 499 -10.84 24.14 4.62
CA LYS A 499 -10.31 24.89 3.48
C LYS A 499 -8.79 24.95 3.52
N GLU A 500 -8.23 25.07 4.72
CA GLU A 500 -6.80 25.29 4.91
C GLU A 500 -6.37 24.99 6.35
N MET A 501 -5.21 24.35 6.48
CA MET A 501 -4.46 24.25 7.72
C MET A 501 -3.25 25.18 7.66
N VAL A 502 -3.09 26.04 8.67
CA VAL A 502 -2.02 27.05 8.72
C VAL A 502 -1.25 26.93 10.01
N ALA A 503 0.07 26.86 9.96
CA ALA A 503 0.93 26.99 11.13
C ALA A 503 1.68 28.32 11.11
N SER A 504 1.84 28.97 12.25
CA SER A 504 2.64 30.20 12.37
C SER A 504 4.11 29.97 12.00
N ALA A 505 4.60 28.76 12.25
CA ALA A 505 5.89 28.27 11.78
C ALA A 505 5.77 26.77 11.46
N ARG A 506 6.13 26.38 10.24
CA ARG A 506 6.20 24.96 9.81
C ARG A 506 7.57 24.31 10.05
N LYS A 507 8.51 25.09 10.57
CA LYS A 507 9.85 24.65 10.98
C LYS A 507 10.24 25.35 12.27
N ILE A 508 10.46 24.58 13.33
CA ILE A 508 10.78 25.08 14.68
C ILE A 508 11.91 24.25 15.31
N ASP A 509 12.52 24.74 16.39
CA ASP A 509 13.49 23.94 17.16
C ASP A 509 12.79 22.91 18.04
N LYS A 510 13.56 21.99 18.62
CA LYS A 510 13.08 21.11 19.69
C LYS A 510 12.51 21.96 20.82
N GLN A 511 11.36 21.55 21.36
CA GLN A 511 10.65 22.24 22.46
C GLN A 511 10.15 23.66 22.13
N ASP A 512 10.34 24.16 20.91
CA ASP A 512 9.72 25.40 20.47
C ASP A 512 8.20 25.21 20.25
N THR A 513 7.52 26.34 20.10
CA THR A 513 6.07 26.40 19.97
C THR A 513 5.67 26.94 18.60
N THR A 514 4.62 26.35 18.01
CA THR A 514 3.91 26.90 16.85
C THR A 514 2.41 26.93 17.09
N TYR A 515 1.73 27.92 16.54
CA TYR A 515 0.27 28.04 16.56
C TYR A 515 -0.27 27.45 15.28
N ILE A 516 -1.26 26.56 15.39
CA ILE A 516 -1.86 25.88 14.26
C ILE A 516 -3.32 26.28 14.20
N LYS A 517 -3.77 26.72 13.02
CA LYS A 517 -5.13 27.15 12.73
C LYS A 517 -5.75 26.24 11.68
N CYS A 518 -6.94 25.73 11.96
CA CYS A 518 -7.83 25.11 11.00
C CYS A 518 -8.85 26.15 10.51
N VAL A 519 -8.91 26.38 9.20
CA VAL A 519 -9.94 27.20 8.55
C VAL A 519 -10.96 26.27 7.92
N ALA A 520 -12.13 26.15 8.54
CA ALA A 520 -13.21 25.32 8.03
C ALA A 520 -14.50 26.12 7.84
N SER A 521 -15.42 25.59 7.04
CA SER A 521 -16.79 26.09 6.94
C SER A 521 -17.75 24.97 6.63
N ASP A 522 -18.97 25.10 7.12
CA ASP A 522 -20.06 24.21 6.80
C ASP A 522 -20.93 24.75 5.65
N PRO A 523 -21.29 23.95 4.63
CA PRO A 523 -22.19 24.39 3.55
C PRO A 523 -23.60 24.79 4.04
N ASP A 524 -24.11 24.12 5.08
CA ASP A 524 -25.39 24.42 5.73
C ASP A 524 -25.26 25.48 6.83
N SER A 525 -24.05 25.97 7.06
CA SER A 525 -23.69 26.94 8.10
C SER A 525 -23.93 26.42 9.52
N ASP A 526 -23.77 25.12 9.71
CA ASP A 526 -23.80 24.49 11.03
C ASP A 526 -22.57 24.88 11.90
N LEU A 527 -22.72 24.65 13.21
CA LEU A 527 -21.70 25.00 14.19
C LEU A 527 -20.58 23.95 14.18
N LEU A 528 -19.35 24.42 14.02
CA LEU A 528 -18.18 23.55 13.92
C LEU A 528 -17.48 23.33 15.27
N ASN A 529 -17.21 22.07 15.58
CA ASN A 529 -16.35 21.60 16.66
C ASN A 529 -14.99 21.19 16.09
N PHE A 530 -13.90 21.41 16.84
CA PHE A 530 -12.54 21.12 16.39
C PHE A 530 -11.87 20.17 17.38
N GLU A 531 -11.51 18.98 16.92
CA GLU A 531 -10.75 17.99 17.68
C GLU A 531 -9.33 17.88 17.12
N TRP A 532 -8.34 17.94 18.00
CA TRP A 532 -6.93 17.96 17.60
C TRP A 532 -6.18 16.77 18.18
N ALA A 533 -5.34 16.15 17.37
CA ALA A 533 -4.50 15.04 17.78
C ALA A 533 -3.06 15.18 17.25
N ALA A 534 -2.08 14.75 18.05
CA ALA A 534 -0.69 14.63 17.64
C ALA A 534 -0.07 13.45 18.37
N ALA A 535 0.63 12.56 17.64
CA ALA A 535 1.30 11.41 18.25
C ALA A 535 2.48 11.82 19.16
N PHE A 536 3.07 12.99 18.89
CA PHE A 536 4.22 13.53 19.62
C PHE A 536 4.08 15.04 19.81
N GLY A 537 4.82 15.57 20.79
CA GLY A 537 4.68 16.96 21.23
C GLY A 537 3.49 17.14 22.18
N THR A 538 3.20 18.38 22.56
CA THR A 538 2.09 18.70 23.46
C THR A 538 1.14 19.69 22.80
N LEU A 539 -0.15 19.33 22.72
CA LEU A 539 -1.22 20.20 22.25
C LEU A 539 -1.90 20.92 23.41
N THR A 540 -2.22 22.19 23.20
CA THR A 540 -3.07 22.98 24.11
C THR A 540 -4.08 23.81 23.32
N GLY A 541 -5.34 23.80 23.76
CA GLY A 541 -6.48 24.40 23.06
C GLY A 541 -7.41 23.33 22.45
N SER A 542 -8.59 23.76 22.01
CA SER A 542 -9.64 22.89 21.46
C SER A 542 -10.59 23.65 20.54
N ASP A 543 -10.12 24.76 19.96
CA ASP A 543 -10.88 25.58 19.01
C ASP A 543 -10.22 25.43 17.62
N SER A 544 -10.67 26.19 16.63
CA SER A 544 -10.05 26.40 15.33
C SER A 544 -8.58 26.81 15.38
N ILE A 545 -8.03 27.18 16.54
CA ILE A 545 -6.61 27.44 16.75
C ILE A 545 -6.12 26.67 17.99
N VAL A 546 -5.02 25.94 17.83
CA VAL A 546 -4.29 25.28 18.92
C VAL A 546 -2.84 25.71 18.96
N THR A 547 -2.23 25.49 20.11
CA THR A 547 -0.79 25.65 20.31
C THR A 547 -0.16 24.27 20.39
N TRP A 548 0.85 24.02 19.55
CA TRP A 548 1.63 22.79 19.56
C TRP A 548 3.07 23.08 19.99
N VAL A 549 3.53 22.36 21.01
CA VAL A 549 4.93 22.39 21.48
C VAL A 549 5.65 21.17 20.93
N ALA A 550 6.74 21.40 20.21
CA ALA A 550 7.54 20.33 19.61
C ALA A 550 8.13 19.38 20.68
N PRO A 551 8.29 18.08 20.36
CA PRO A 551 9.02 17.16 21.23
C PRO A 551 10.52 17.51 21.31
N ASP A 552 11.22 16.92 22.28
CA ASP A 552 12.68 17.04 22.43
C ASP A 552 13.44 16.07 21.49
N SER A 553 12.98 15.97 20.25
CA SER A 553 13.62 15.18 19.20
C SER A 553 13.42 15.89 17.87
N ALA A 554 14.48 15.95 17.07
CA ALA A 554 14.36 16.35 15.68
C ALA A 554 13.57 15.28 14.92
N GLY A 555 12.82 15.70 13.91
CA GLY A 555 11.96 14.83 13.15
C GLY A 555 10.83 15.59 12.46
N TYR A 556 9.99 14.84 11.76
CA TYR A 556 8.80 15.39 11.13
C TYR A 556 7.55 14.88 11.84
N TYR A 557 6.70 15.81 12.25
CA TYR A 557 5.55 15.53 13.10
C TYR A 557 4.29 16.07 12.47
N PHE A 558 3.23 15.26 12.47
CA PHE A 558 1.91 15.68 12.01
C PHE A 558 1.02 16.06 13.19
N VAL A 559 0.28 17.14 13.00
CA VAL A 559 -0.82 17.54 13.87
C VAL A 559 -2.10 17.45 13.06
N LEU A 560 -3.02 16.61 13.50
CA LEU A 560 -4.32 16.32 12.90
C LEU A 560 -5.38 17.25 13.50
N CYS A 561 -6.29 17.75 12.67
CA CYS A 561 -7.53 18.40 13.08
C CYS A 561 -8.72 17.70 12.42
N THR A 562 -9.69 17.28 13.23
CA THR A 562 -11.01 16.84 12.78
C THR A 562 -12.01 17.93 13.10
N VAL A 563 -12.79 18.34 12.12
CA VAL A 563 -13.86 19.32 12.24
C VAL A 563 -15.19 18.60 12.12
N ASP A 564 -16.04 18.72 13.13
CA ASP A 564 -17.35 18.06 13.23
C ASP A 564 -18.46 19.11 13.31
N ASP A 565 -19.59 18.89 12.65
CA ASP A 565 -20.73 19.83 12.61
C ASP A 565 -21.81 19.56 13.68
N ALA A 566 -21.56 18.61 14.59
CA ALA A 566 -22.51 18.08 15.58
C ALA A 566 -23.82 17.49 15.01
N ARG A 567 -23.89 17.30 13.70
CA ARG A 567 -24.98 16.68 12.94
C ARG A 567 -24.56 15.43 12.19
N GLY A 568 -23.32 14.99 12.39
CA GLY A 568 -22.77 13.75 11.89
C GLY A 568 -21.91 13.92 10.63
N GLY A 569 -21.74 15.14 10.13
CA GLY A 569 -20.74 15.46 9.13
C GLY A 569 -19.41 15.86 9.79
N TYR A 570 -18.31 15.37 9.23
CA TYR A 570 -16.98 15.76 9.66
C TYR A 570 -16.02 15.83 8.48
N ASP A 571 -14.94 16.60 8.64
CA ASP A 571 -13.80 16.61 7.73
C ASP A 571 -12.52 16.60 8.54
N THR A 572 -11.44 16.05 7.99
CA THR A 572 -10.17 15.89 8.70
C THR A 572 -9.01 16.25 7.80
N ASP A 573 -8.10 17.07 8.34
CA ASP A 573 -6.86 17.46 7.66
C ASP A 573 -5.72 17.48 8.68
N SER A 574 -4.49 17.44 8.17
CA SER A 574 -3.30 17.49 9.01
C SER A 574 -2.28 18.50 8.47
N ILE A 575 -1.50 19.04 9.39
CA ILE A 575 -0.34 19.84 9.04
C ILE A 575 0.91 19.21 9.62
N GLY A 576 1.89 18.97 8.76
CA GLY A 576 3.21 18.56 9.19
C GLY A 576 4.10 19.74 9.55
N ILE A 577 4.83 19.60 10.65
CA ILE A 577 5.80 20.53 11.22
C ILE A 577 7.17 19.85 11.30
N ALA A 578 8.19 20.48 10.72
CA ALA A 578 9.57 20.05 10.85
C ALA A 578 10.17 20.54 12.17
N VAL A 579 10.71 19.62 12.96
CA VAL A 579 11.43 19.94 14.19
C VAL A 579 12.90 19.61 13.96
N ARG A 580 13.77 20.59 14.20
CA ARG A 580 15.23 20.42 14.03
C ARG A 580 15.95 20.63 15.34
N ASP A 581 17.23 20.26 15.34
CA ASP A 581 18.17 20.65 16.39
C ASP A 581 19.03 21.81 15.86
N SER A 582 18.72 23.06 16.22
CA SER A 582 19.49 24.21 15.72
C SER A 582 20.80 24.47 16.49
N SER A 583 21.20 23.58 17.42
CA SER A 583 22.48 23.72 18.14
C SER A 583 23.72 23.56 17.24
N VAL A 584 23.55 23.05 16.02
CA VAL A 584 24.61 22.88 15.01
C VAL A 584 24.35 23.80 13.81
N ALA A 585 24.93 25.01 13.81
CA ALA A 585 24.87 25.92 12.65
C ALA A 585 26.08 25.70 11.72
N GLN A 586 25.84 25.44 10.44
CA GLN A 586 26.87 25.46 9.40
C GLN A 586 27.05 26.91 8.91
N THR A 587 28.30 27.39 8.81
CA THR A 587 28.61 28.75 8.33
C THR A 587 29.65 28.70 7.24
N GLY A 588 29.47 29.46 6.15
CA GLY A 588 30.40 29.54 5.02
C GLY A 588 30.10 30.71 4.09
N ASP A 589 30.82 30.77 2.96
CA ASP A 589 30.57 31.69 1.84
C ASP A 589 29.91 30.92 0.69
N PRO A 590 29.17 31.57 -0.23
CA PRO A 590 28.65 30.88 -1.41
C PRO A 590 29.78 30.34 -2.28
N VAL A 591 29.55 29.23 -2.98
CA VAL A 591 30.46 28.66 -3.99
C VAL A 591 30.20 29.19 -5.41
N ALA A 592 29.04 29.83 -5.61
CA ALA A 592 28.75 30.63 -6.79
C ALA A 592 27.70 31.70 -6.46
N TRP A 593 27.88 32.92 -6.96
CA TRP A 593 26.90 34.00 -6.80
C TRP A 593 26.81 34.88 -8.06
N TYR A 594 25.65 34.90 -8.70
CA TYR A 594 25.36 35.64 -9.92
C TYR A 594 24.24 36.68 -9.65
N PRO A 595 24.60 37.92 -9.30
CA PRO A 595 23.63 39.01 -9.09
C PRO A 595 23.08 39.58 -10.42
N PHE A 596 23.59 39.11 -11.57
CA PHE A 596 23.24 39.55 -12.92
C PHE A 596 23.24 41.07 -13.17
N SER A 597 24.05 41.80 -12.40
CA SER A 597 24.31 43.24 -12.55
C SER A 597 25.17 43.53 -13.79
N GLY A 598 24.58 43.39 -14.98
CA GLY A 598 25.18 43.69 -16.29
C GLY A 598 26.01 42.57 -16.93
N ASN A 599 26.22 41.45 -16.23
CA ASN A 599 26.98 40.30 -16.74
C ASN A 599 26.59 39.00 -16.00
N ALA A 600 27.11 37.86 -16.44
CA ALA A 600 26.96 36.54 -15.78
C ALA A 600 28.22 36.11 -15.02
N GLN A 601 28.97 37.06 -14.44
CA GLN A 601 30.17 36.75 -13.66
C GLN A 601 29.78 36.25 -12.25
N ASP A 602 30.52 35.27 -11.76
CA ASP A 602 30.49 34.84 -10.36
C ASP A 602 31.19 35.83 -9.42
N TYR A 603 30.47 36.29 -8.39
CA TYR A 603 30.90 37.22 -7.34
C TYR A 603 31.17 36.54 -5.99
N SER A 604 31.12 35.20 -5.92
CA SER A 604 31.45 34.44 -4.71
C SER A 604 32.95 34.45 -4.35
N GLY A 605 33.81 34.74 -5.34
CA GLY A 605 35.27 34.59 -5.22
C GLY A 605 35.81 33.26 -5.78
N MET A 606 34.94 32.33 -6.17
CA MET A 606 35.34 31.01 -6.69
C MET A 606 35.57 30.97 -8.21
N ASN A 607 35.37 32.09 -8.90
CA ASN A 607 35.60 32.28 -10.34
C ASN A 607 34.81 31.31 -11.25
N ASN A 608 33.65 30.85 -10.81
CA ASN A 608 32.74 29.99 -11.57
C ASN A 608 31.93 30.82 -12.59
N HIS A 609 32.60 31.56 -13.48
CA HIS A 609 31.94 32.53 -14.37
C HIS A 609 31.05 31.87 -15.44
N GLY A 610 29.89 32.47 -15.70
CA GLY A 610 28.96 32.03 -16.72
C GLY A 610 29.25 32.64 -18.10
N THR A 611 29.16 31.82 -19.14
CA THR A 611 29.14 32.27 -20.53
C THR A 611 27.71 32.35 -21.04
N VAL A 612 27.30 33.52 -21.53
CA VAL A 612 25.94 33.78 -22.00
C VAL A 612 25.77 33.34 -23.45
N TYR A 613 24.78 32.48 -23.72
CA TYR A 613 24.40 32.02 -25.05
C TYR A 613 23.00 32.53 -25.38
N GLY A 614 22.91 33.74 -25.94
CA GLY A 614 21.66 34.35 -26.41
C GLY A 614 20.74 34.95 -25.34
N ALA A 615 20.86 34.57 -24.07
CA ALA A 615 20.07 35.17 -22.99
C ALA A 615 20.29 36.70 -22.92
N VAL A 616 19.20 37.45 -22.70
CA VAL A 616 19.21 38.91 -22.83
C VAL A 616 19.02 39.57 -21.48
N LEU A 617 19.88 40.54 -21.15
CA LEU A 617 19.76 41.36 -19.95
C LEU A 617 18.41 42.08 -19.91
N THR A 618 17.75 42.06 -18.76
CA THR A 618 16.43 42.65 -18.55
C THR A 618 16.32 43.27 -17.16
N ALA A 619 15.16 43.85 -16.86
CA ALA A 619 14.86 44.40 -15.55
C ALA A 619 14.65 43.28 -14.50
N ASN A 620 15.15 43.51 -13.29
CA ASN A 620 14.96 42.59 -12.17
C ASN A 620 13.64 42.83 -11.41
N ARG A 621 13.43 42.14 -10.27
CA ARG A 621 12.21 42.29 -9.45
C ARG A 621 11.97 43.70 -8.89
N PHE A 622 12.99 44.55 -8.87
CA PHE A 622 12.89 45.96 -8.47
C PHE A 622 12.78 46.92 -9.65
N SER A 623 12.57 46.41 -10.87
CA SER A 623 12.57 47.18 -12.12
C SER A 623 13.93 47.81 -12.48
N ASN A 624 15.04 47.38 -11.86
CA ASN A 624 16.36 47.85 -12.21
C ASN A 624 16.80 47.20 -13.53
N ALA A 625 17.04 48.01 -14.56
CA ALA A 625 17.44 47.52 -15.87
C ALA A 625 18.79 46.79 -15.83
N ASN A 626 18.95 45.79 -16.70
CA ASN A 626 20.18 44.99 -16.85
C ASN A 626 20.66 44.34 -15.54
N CYS A 627 19.72 43.92 -14.69
CA CYS A 627 20.00 43.28 -13.40
C CYS A 627 19.41 41.86 -13.33
N ALA A 628 18.98 41.29 -14.45
CA ALA A 628 18.46 39.92 -14.56
C ALA A 628 18.63 39.42 -16.01
N TYR A 629 18.49 38.12 -16.28
CA TYR A 629 18.53 37.57 -17.63
C TYR A 629 17.18 36.98 -18.05
N SER A 630 16.79 37.23 -19.30
CA SER A 630 15.61 36.65 -19.95
C SER A 630 15.98 35.50 -20.89
N PHE A 631 15.21 34.43 -20.80
CA PHE A 631 15.37 33.16 -21.51
C PHE A 631 14.15 32.91 -22.39
N ASN A 632 14.36 32.43 -23.63
CA ASN A 632 13.31 32.33 -24.64
C ASN A 632 12.61 30.96 -24.72
N GLY A 633 13.01 29.98 -23.90
CA GLY A 633 12.45 28.62 -23.91
C GLY A 633 12.90 27.70 -25.04
N THR A 634 13.79 28.15 -25.93
CA THR A 634 14.22 27.35 -27.10
C THR A 634 15.73 27.23 -27.24
N SER A 635 16.50 28.29 -26.98
CA SER A 635 17.94 28.32 -27.27
C SER A 635 18.76 29.14 -26.26
N HIS A 636 18.13 30.09 -25.56
CA HIS A 636 18.84 30.95 -24.62
C HIS A 636 19.21 30.17 -23.36
N HIS A 637 20.47 30.24 -22.96
CA HIS A 637 21.00 29.65 -21.73
C HIS A 637 22.28 30.37 -21.28
N ILE A 638 22.70 30.12 -20.04
CA ILE A 638 24.03 30.48 -19.54
C ILE A 638 24.72 29.19 -19.11
N ARG A 639 25.98 29.01 -19.54
CA ARG A 639 26.78 27.82 -19.26
C ARG A 639 27.95 28.20 -18.36
N VAL A 640 28.09 27.50 -17.24
CA VAL A 640 29.19 27.64 -16.28
C VAL A 640 30.02 26.37 -16.35
N PRO A 641 31.27 26.42 -16.85
CA PRO A 641 32.14 25.25 -16.92
C PRO A 641 32.29 24.58 -15.55
N ASN A 642 32.20 23.25 -15.53
CA ASN A 642 32.37 22.47 -14.31
C ASN A 642 33.75 22.69 -13.69
N SER A 643 33.80 22.74 -12.36
CA SER A 643 35.02 22.95 -11.59
C SER A 643 34.99 22.12 -10.30
N SER A 644 36.14 21.98 -9.63
CA SER A 644 36.20 21.26 -8.35
C SER A 644 35.39 21.96 -7.25
N SER A 645 35.32 23.30 -7.27
CA SER A 645 34.56 24.07 -6.28
C SER A 645 33.06 23.90 -6.40
N LEU A 646 32.56 23.50 -7.58
CA LEU A 646 31.17 23.12 -7.73
C LEU A 646 30.91 21.67 -7.28
N ASN A 647 31.91 20.82 -7.09
CA ASN A 647 31.78 19.36 -6.82
C ASN A 647 31.88 18.99 -5.32
N PHE A 648 31.28 19.79 -4.45
CA PHE A 648 31.09 19.47 -3.02
C PHE A 648 30.03 18.36 -2.80
N THR A 649 30.15 17.63 -1.70
CA THR A 649 29.42 16.36 -1.48
C THR A 649 28.51 16.32 -0.26
N ASP A 650 28.73 17.21 0.71
CA ASP A 650 28.15 17.02 2.05
C ASP A 650 26.78 17.67 2.19
N ALA A 651 26.63 18.89 1.66
CA ALA A 651 25.39 19.67 1.72
C ALA A 651 25.29 20.61 0.52
N ILE A 652 24.09 21.11 0.23
CA ILE A 652 23.86 22.11 -0.81
C ILE A 652 22.71 23.04 -0.41
N THR A 653 22.85 24.32 -0.70
CA THR A 653 21.71 25.25 -0.81
C THR A 653 21.78 25.97 -2.15
N VAL A 654 20.68 25.99 -2.91
CA VAL A 654 20.54 26.75 -4.16
C VAL A 654 19.41 27.75 -4.00
N SER A 655 19.73 29.05 -4.06
CA SER A 655 18.77 30.16 -3.94
C SER A 655 18.73 30.95 -5.24
N PHE A 656 17.54 31.28 -5.74
CA PHE A 656 17.40 32.20 -6.86
C PHE A 656 16.01 32.83 -6.94
N TRP A 657 15.90 33.93 -7.68
CA TRP A 657 14.62 34.52 -8.07
C TRP A 657 14.26 34.12 -9.50
N MET A 658 12.99 33.82 -9.72
CA MET A 658 12.48 33.50 -11.06
C MET A 658 11.13 34.13 -11.35
N ASN A 659 10.88 34.38 -12.63
CA ASN A 659 9.60 34.77 -13.17
C ASN A 659 9.37 34.03 -14.50
N ALA A 660 8.51 33.02 -14.50
CA ALA A 660 8.22 32.23 -15.70
C ALA A 660 7.31 33.00 -16.66
N SER A 661 7.66 33.04 -17.95
CA SER A 661 6.79 33.58 -18.99
C SER A 661 5.90 32.51 -19.64
N GLU A 662 6.28 31.24 -19.50
CA GLU A 662 5.51 30.09 -19.98
C GLU A 662 5.69 28.89 -19.05
N LEU A 663 4.62 28.14 -18.83
CA LEU A 663 4.60 26.90 -18.05
C LEU A 663 4.04 25.78 -18.94
N TYR A 664 4.80 24.70 -19.09
CA TYR A 664 4.47 23.61 -20.01
C TYR A 664 3.70 22.50 -19.30
N SER A 665 2.60 22.02 -19.87
CA SER A 665 1.84 20.88 -19.33
C SER A 665 2.27 19.53 -19.90
N SER A 666 3.18 19.51 -20.88
CA SER A 666 3.63 18.29 -21.58
C SER A 666 5.06 17.87 -21.23
N ARG A 667 5.82 18.74 -20.56
CA ARG A 667 7.24 18.52 -20.25
C ARG A 667 7.69 19.36 -19.05
N GLU A 668 8.85 19.00 -18.52
CA GLU A 668 9.55 19.82 -17.54
C GLU A 668 10.26 21.03 -18.20
N SER A 669 10.64 21.99 -17.36
CA SER A 669 11.37 23.21 -17.71
C SER A 669 12.44 23.52 -16.66
N TYR A 670 13.64 23.91 -17.06
CA TYR A 670 14.81 23.92 -16.17
C TYR A 670 15.38 25.33 -15.94
N PRO A 671 14.99 26.02 -14.85
CA PRO A 671 15.66 27.23 -14.39
C PRO A 671 17.16 27.05 -14.14
N ILE A 672 17.56 25.99 -13.42
CA ILE A 672 18.96 25.73 -13.09
C ILE A 672 19.20 24.23 -12.88
N SER A 673 20.34 23.73 -13.38
CA SER A 673 20.72 22.33 -13.21
C SER A 673 22.22 22.12 -13.30
N HIS A 674 22.75 21.19 -12.52
CA HIS A 674 24.14 20.75 -12.63
C HIS A 674 24.16 19.27 -13.02
N GLY A 675 23.79 19.01 -14.27
CA GLY A 675 23.35 17.67 -14.69
C GLY A 675 21.86 17.44 -14.45
N ASN A 676 21.30 16.32 -14.93
CA ASN A 676 19.91 15.96 -14.69
C ASN A 676 19.76 15.05 -13.45
N TRP A 677 18.58 14.44 -13.28
CA TRP A 677 18.28 13.50 -12.20
C TRP A 677 19.24 12.28 -12.16
N GLU A 678 19.83 11.90 -13.30
CA GLU A 678 20.79 10.80 -13.40
C GLU A 678 22.20 11.20 -12.97
N ASN A 679 22.48 12.50 -12.87
CA ASN A 679 23.84 12.99 -12.69
C ASN A 679 24.07 13.56 -11.30
N ARG A 680 23.26 14.53 -10.86
CA ARG A 680 23.56 15.24 -9.61
C ARG A 680 22.39 15.99 -8.99
N TRP A 681 22.07 17.20 -9.44
CA TRP A 681 20.98 17.98 -8.87
C TRP A 681 20.38 18.94 -9.89
N LYS A 682 19.09 19.25 -9.72
CA LYS A 682 18.35 20.21 -10.55
C LYS A 682 17.25 20.91 -9.75
N ILE A 683 16.93 22.14 -10.14
CA ILE A 683 15.64 22.76 -9.83
C ILE A 683 14.88 22.95 -11.16
N SER A 684 13.73 22.31 -11.27
CA SER A 684 12.88 22.32 -12.47
C SER A 684 11.44 22.68 -12.17
N ILE A 685 10.65 22.97 -13.21
CA ILE A 685 9.21 23.15 -13.15
C ILE A 685 8.56 21.96 -13.87
N ILE A 686 7.71 21.21 -13.18
CA ILE A 686 7.05 20.01 -13.73
C ILE A 686 5.74 20.34 -14.45
N PRO A 687 5.17 19.40 -15.23
CA PRO A 687 3.88 19.59 -15.92
C PRO A 687 2.72 20.09 -15.05
N ASP A 688 2.70 19.73 -13.76
CA ASP A 688 1.70 20.22 -12.79
C ASP A 688 1.95 21.66 -12.29
N LYS A 689 2.92 22.37 -12.88
CA LYS A 689 3.31 23.75 -12.54
C LYS A 689 3.88 23.91 -11.13
N ARG A 690 4.51 22.86 -10.61
CA ARG A 690 5.20 22.86 -9.30
C ARG A 690 6.71 22.94 -9.51
N ILE A 691 7.40 23.46 -8.51
CA ILE A 691 8.87 23.47 -8.46
C ILE A 691 9.33 22.14 -7.91
N ARG A 692 10.26 21.50 -8.62
CA ARG A 692 10.89 20.25 -8.23
C ARG A 692 12.34 20.50 -7.88
N TRP A 693 12.71 20.16 -6.65
CA TRP A 693 14.08 20.07 -6.20
C TRP A 693 14.51 18.60 -6.27
N THR A 694 15.61 18.32 -6.97
CA THR A 694 16.12 16.95 -7.14
C THR A 694 17.58 16.89 -6.71
N VAL A 695 17.93 15.87 -5.94
CA VAL A 695 19.32 15.50 -5.63
C VAL A 695 19.55 14.00 -5.86
N LYS A 696 20.75 13.66 -6.32
CA LYS A 696 21.27 12.31 -6.46
C LYS A 696 22.43 12.12 -5.49
N THR A 697 22.27 11.15 -4.60
CA THR A 697 23.27 10.77 -3.59
C THR A 697 23.75 9.35 -3.84
N THR A 698 24.62 8.86 -2.96
CA THR A 698 25.02 7.45 -2.89
C THR A 698 23.85 6.49 -2.62
N ASP A 699 22.75 7.00 -2.05
CA ASP A 699 21.62 6.19 -1.59
C ASP A 699 20.45 6.19 -2.60
N GLY A 700 20.55 6.99 -3.66
CA GLY A 700 19.57 7.03 -4.75
C GLY A 700 19.31 8.43 -5.30
N VAL A 701 18.17 8.61 -5.94
CA VAL A 701 17.68 9.90 -6.46
C VAL A 701 16.40 10.26 -5.71
N LYS A 702 16.28 11.52 -5.27
CA LYS A 702 15.09 12.02 -4.60
C LYS A 702 14.59 13.29 -5.26
N ASP A 703 13.30 13.30 -5.57
CA ASP A 703 12.53 14.47 -6.00
C ASP A 703 11.69 15.01 -4.84
N LEU A 704 11.61 16.33 -4.73
CA LEU A 704 10.76 17.05 -3.79
C LEU A 704 10.02 18.17 -4.52
N ASP A 705 8.70 18.03 -4.61
CA ASP A 705 7.82 18.96 -5.32
C ASP A 705 7.19 19.98 -4.35
N SER A 706 7.09 21.23 -4.79
CA SER A 706 6.43 22.30 -4.06
C SER A 706 4.94 22.04 -3.86
N GLN A 707 4.39 22.43 -2.71
CA GLN A 707 2.95 22.42 -2.40
C GLN A 707 2.18 23.52 -3.13
N ILE A 708 2.84 24.62 -3.51
CA ILE A 708 2.22 25.61 -4.40
C ILE A 708 2.39 25.25 -5.88
N LYS A 709 1.46 25.74 -6.71
CA LYS A 709 1.63 25.83 -8.16
C LYS A 709 2.07 27.24 -8.53
N VAL A 710 3.17 27.37 -9.25
CA VAL A 710 3.65 28.67 -9.73
C VAL A 710 2.80 29.16 -10.90
N SER A 711 2.69 30.48 -11.01
CA SER A 711 1.99 31.16 -12.09
C SER A 711 2.97 31.97 -12.95
N THR A 712 2.60 32.19 -14.21
CA THR A 712 3.39 33.05 -15.10
C THR A 712 3.38 34.50 -14.63
N SER A 713 4.40 35.28 -15.03
CA SER A 713 4.50 36.72 -14.77
C SER A 713 4.59 37.11 -13.29
N THR A 714 4.90 36.15 -12.40
CA THR A 714 5.03 36.35 -10.95
C THR A 714 6.46 36.04 -10.51
N TRP A 715 7.03 36.90 -9.66
CA TRP A 715 8.34 36.65 -9.05
C TRP A 715 8.20 35.68 -7.87
N TYR A 716 9.01 34.63 -7.89
CA TYR A 716 9.16 33.69 -6.79
C TYR A 716 10.63 33.62 -6.38
N HIS A 717 10.89 33.68 -5.08
CA HIS A 717 12.18 33.30 -4.51
C HIS A 717 12.13 31.80 -4.20
N VAL A 718 13.08 31.04 -4.74
CA VAL A 718 13.15 29.59 -4.59
C VAL A 718 14.43 29.23 -3.89
N VAL A 719 14.36 28.40 -2.85
CA VAL A 719 15.53 27.82 -2.18
C VAL A 719 15.38 26.31 -2.05
N GLY A 720 16.23 25.56 -2.73
CA GLY A 720 16.39 24.11 -2.52
C GLY A 720 17.55 23.85 -1.56
N LEU A 721 17.36 23.01 -0.56
CA LEU A 721 18.34 22.72 0.48
C LEU A 721 18.48 21.21 0.70
N TYR A 722 19.70 20.75 0.94
CA TYR A 722 20.03 19.39 1.36
C TYR A 722 21.22 19.42 2.31
N ASP A 723 21.15 18.75 3.47
CA ASP A 723 22.22 18.79 4.49
C ASP A 723 22.81 17.42 4.86
N GLY A 724 22.49 16.38 4.07
CA GLY A 724 22.84 14.99 4.37
C GLY A 724 21.74 14.22 5.12
N GLN A 725 20.73 14.91 5.67
CA GLN A 725 19.55 14.31 6.30
C GLN A 725 18.25 15.00 5.90
N ASN A 726 18.20 16.32 5.97
CA ASN A 726 17.07 17.16 5.63
C ASN A 726 17.11 17.50 4.14
N PHE A 727 15.99 17.33 3.47
CA PHE A 727 15.79 17.68 2.06
C PHE A 727 14.58 18.61 1.95
N GLU A 728 14.82 19.88 1.61
CA GLU A 728 13.85 20.96 1.81
C GLU A 728 13.73 21.88 0.59
N LEU A 729 12.54 22.47 0.43
CA LEU A 729 12.21 23.44 -0.60
C LEU A 729 11.45 24.60 0.04
N PHE A 730 11.97 25.80 -0.14
CA PHE A 730 11.36 27.04 0.34
C PHE A 730 10.90 27.89 -0.85
N ILE A 731 9.74 28.51 -0.69
CA ILE A 731 9.22 29.49 -1.63
C ILE A 731 8.90 30.79 -0.89
N ASN A 732 9.41 31.92 -1.39
CA ASN A 732 9.21 33.25 -0.83
C ASN A 732 9.58 33.33 0.67
N GLY A 733 10.70 32.71 1.04
CA GLY A 733 11.22 32.67 2.42
C GLY A 733 10.52 31.69 3.35
N ASN A 734 9.44 31.02 2.92
CA ASN A 734 8.69 30.07 3.73
C ASN A 734 9.00 28.63 3.32
N LEU A 735 9.08 27.71 4.30
CA LEU A 735 9.21 26.27 4.01
C LEU A 735 7.93 25.77 3.33
N ASP A 736 8.07 25.25 2.11
CA ASP A 736 6.95 24.87 1.25
C ASP A 736 6.82 23.33 1.15
N ALA A 737 7.94 22.62 0.99
CA ALA A 737 7.99 21.16 1.00
C ALA A 737 9.26 20.65 1.68
N HIS A 738 9.22 19.46 2.27
CA HIS A 738 10.40 18.80 2.84
C HIS A 738 10.23 17.29 3.00
N SER A 739 11.34 16.59 3.19
CA SER A 739 11.42 15.18 3.51
C SER A 739 12.79 14.86 4.14
N SER A 740 12.99 13.63 4.60
CA SER A 740 14.32 13.11 4.91
C SER A 740 14.93 12.41 3.70
N PHE A 741 16.24 12.57 3.52
CA PHE A 741 17.02 11.85 2.52
C PHE A 741 18.48 11.74 2.95
N THR A 742 19.10 10.58 2.76
CA THR A 742 20.47 10.29 3.22
C THR A 742 21.44 10.10 2.05
N GLY A 743 22.73 10.01 2.37
CA GLY A 743 23.80 9.76 1.41
C GLY A 743 24.57 11.03 1.04
N THR A 744 25.75 10.86 0.46
CA THR A 744 26.56 12.01 0.00
C THR A 744 26.17 12.38 -1.43
N LEU A 745 26.08 13.69 -1.74
CA LEU A 745 25.84 14.17 -3.10
C LEU A 745 26.93 13.64 -4.03
N LEU A 746 26.53 13.18 -5.22
CA LEU A 746 27.49 12.75 -6.22
C LEU A 746 28.20 13.95 -6.87
N THR A 747 29.36 13.70 -7.45
CA THR A 747 30.06 14.66 -8.32
C THR A 747 29.71 14.43 -9.78
N THR A 748 29.89 15.45 -10.64
CA THR A 748 29.65 15.32 -12.09
C THR A 748 30.74 16.01 -12.90
N SER A 749 30.94 15.55 -14.14
CA SER A 749 31.75 16.24 -15.15
C SER A 749 30.93 17.19 -16.03
N ILE A 750 29.61 17.25 -15.83
CA ILE A 750 28.70 18.07 -16.62
C ILE A 750 28.75 19.51 -16.10
N ASP A 751 28.66 20.47 -17.01
CA ASP A 751 28.64 21.89 -16.69
C ASP A 751 27.35 22.30 -15.97
N LEU A 752 27.44 23.34 -15.13
CA LEU A 752 26.26 23.98 -14.53
C LEU A 752 25.54 24.79 -15.61
N MET A 753 24.25 24.52 -15.77
CA MET A 753 23.37 25.10 -16.78
C MET A 753 22.32 25.98 -16.11
N ILE A 754 22.20 27.23 -16.55
CA ILE A 754 21.14 28.15 -16.16
C ILE A 754 20.24 28.35 -17.38
N GLY A 755 18.96 28.02 -17.23
CA GLY A 755 17.93 28.07 -18.28
C GLY A 755 17.85 26.83 -19.20
N GLN A 756 18.62 25.77 -18.92
CA GLN A 756 18.71 24.54 -19.72
C GLN A 756 19.01 23.32 -18.83
N VAL A 757 18.64 22.11 -19.27
CA VAL A 757 18.82 20.84 -18.53
C VAL A 757 20.24 20.25 -18.63
N LEU A 758 20.79 20.21 -19.83
CA LEU A 758 22.10 19.61 -20.14
C LEU A 758 22.71 20.39 -21.31
N PRO A 759 24.06 20.44 -21.43
CA PRO A 759 24.70 21.09 -22.56
C PRO A 759 24.13 20.58 -23.90
N ASN A 760 23.64 21.52 -24.72
CA ASN A 760 23.07 21.27 -26.05
C ASN A 760 21.71 20.53 -26.09
N VAL A 761 21.03 20.34 -24.96
CA VAL A 761 19.67 19.74 -24.92
C VAL A 761 18.63 20.84 -24.74
N THR A 762 17.92 21.19 -25.81
CA THR A 762 17.01 22.36 -25.83
C THR A 762 15.56 22.07 -25.48
N GLU A 763 15.15 20.79 -25.49
CA GLU A 763 13.76 20.37 -25.31
C GLU A 763 13.15 20.86 -23.98
N TYR A 764 13.97 21.03 -22.95
CA TYR A 764 13.52 21.38 -21.59
C TYR A 764 13.91 22.79 -21.16
N ASN A 765 14.25 23.67 -22.11
CA ASN A 765 14.71 25.03 -21.80
C ASN A 765 13.64 25.87 -21.09
N PHE A 766 14.11 26.72 -20.18
CA PHE A 766 13.29 27.65 -19.42
C PHE A 766 12.93 28.89 -20.25
N LYS A 767 11.69 29.34 -20.09
CA LYS A 767 11.19 30.58 -20.69
C LYS A 767 10.71 31.52 -19.59
N GLY A 768 11.47 32.58 -19.36
CA GLY A 768 11.22 33.50 -18.26
C GLY A 768 12.44 34.33 -17.91
N ILE A 769 12.44 34.89 -16.71
CA ILE A 769 13.50 35.73 -16.17
C ILE A 769 14.09 35.06 -14.94
N LEU A 770 15.41 35.03 -14.82
CA LEU A 770 16.14 34.59 -13.62
C LEU A 770 17.01 35.72 -13.08
N ASP A 771 17.10 35.80 -11.75
CA ASP A 771 17.77 36.85 -11.00
C ASP A 771 18.40 36.30 -9.71
N ASP A 772 19.45 36.96 -9.21
CA ASP A 772 20.10 36.72 -7.90
C ASP A 772 20.33 35.21 -7.57
N ILE A 773 21.06 34.50 -8.43
CA ILE A 773 21.38 33.08 -8.20
C ILE A 773 22.54 32.95 -7.23
N ALA A 774 22.39 32.19 -6.14
CA ALA A 774 23.43 31.84 -5.18
C ALA A 774 23.44 30.34 -4.90
N ILE A 775 24.63 29.74 -4.82
CA ILE A 775 24.84 28.33 -4.48
C ILE A 775 25.80 28.26 -3.30
N TYR A 776 25.46 27.46 -2.30
CA TYR A 776 26.23 27.21 -1.07
C TYR A 776 26.52 25.72 -0.96
N ASP A 777 27.69 25.36 -0.44
CA ASP A 777 28.10 23.98 -0.12
C ASP A 777 27.73 23.57 1.32
N TYR A 778 26.84 24.33 1.95
CA TYR A 778 26.29 24.09 3.27
C TYR A 778 24.79 24.41 3.29
N ALA A 779 24.11 23.94 4.33
CA ALA A 779 22.70 24.21 4.57
C ALA A 779 22.50 25.56 5.25
N LEU A 780 21.77 26.47 4.59
CA LEU A 780 21.41 27.76 5.19
C LEU A 780 20.43 27.59 6.36
N SER A 781 20.59 28.43 7.37
CA SER A 781 19.60 28.57 8.43
C SER A 781 18.32 29.25 7.91
N LEU A 782 17.19 29.00 8.56
CA LEU A 782 15.92 29.67 8.24
C LEU A 782 16.06 31.20 8.26
N LYS A 783 16.84 31.74 9.20
CA LYS A 783 17.08 33.18 9.31
C LYS A 783 17.75 33.71 8.04
N GLU A 784 18.80 33.04 7.56
CA GLU A 784 19.50 33.41 6.33
C GLU A 784 18.57 33.30 5.11
N ILE A 785 17.75 32.26 5.02
CA ILE A 785 16.76 32.08 3.94
C ILE A 785 15.74 33.23 3.94
N THR A 786 15.20 33.58 5.10
CA THR A 786 14.27 34.71 5.24
C THR A 786 14.95 36.05 4.93
N GLU A 787 16.21 36.23 5.31
CA GLU A 787 17.01 37.41 4.98
C GLU A 787 17.24 37.53 3.47
N LEU A 788 17.57 36.43 2.77
CA LEU A 788 17.70 36.38 1.31
C LEU A 788 16.40 36.78 0.59
N TYR A 789 15.25 36.36 1.14
CA TYR A 789 13.94 36.76 0.63
C TYR A 789 13.64 38.25 0.91
N ALA A 790 13.95 38.72 2.13
CA ALA A 790 13.60 40.06 2.60
C ALA A 790 14.52 41.17 2.08
N VAL A 791 15.60 40.85 1.36
CA VAL A 791 16.50 41.85 0.76
C VAL A 791 15.68 42.87 -0.05
N SER A 792 15.69 44.12 0.38
CA SER A 792 15.10 45.26 -0.33
C SER A 792 16.19 46.25 -0.72
N SER A 793 16.16 46.77 -1.96
CA SER A 793 17.18 47.71 -2.45
C SER A 793 16.96 49.16 -2.00
N ARG A 794 16.37 49.40 -0.81
CA ARG A 794 16.14 50.76 -0.26
C ARG A 794 16.35 50.79 1.24
N ILE A 795 17.34 51.56 1.71
CA ILE A 795 17.30 52.11 3.07
C ILE A 795 16.46 53.39 3.00
N HIS A 796 15.33 53.40 3.69
CA HIS A 796 14.57 54.63 3.93
C HIS A 796 14.90 55.12 5.34
N ASP A 797 15.76 56.14 5.44
CA ASP A 797 15.94 56.84 6.71
C ASP A 797 14.71 57.72 6.98
N THR A 798 14.02 57.47 8.08
CA THR A 798 12.86 58.26 8.53
C THR A 798 13.26 59.49 9.35
N SER A 799 14.56 59.73 9.53
CA SER A 799 15.05 60.93 10.20
C SER A 799 14.72 62.19 9.37
N LYS A 800 14.07 63.17 10.02
CA LYS A 800 13.88 64.53 9.46
C LYS A 800 15.04 65.45 9.79
N GLU A 801 16.13 64.92 10.35
CA GLU A 801 17.31 65.71 10.65
C GLU A 801 18.21 65.76 9.43
N LEU A 802 18.74 66.93 9.13
CA LEU A 802 19.74 67.08 8.07
C LEU A 802 20.98 66.27 8.48
N PRO A 803 21.48 65.36 7.63
CA PRO A 803 22.68 64.59 7.93
C PRO A 803 23.85 65.54 8.20
N ASN A 804 24.33 65.53 9.44
CA ASN A 804 25.43 66.35 9.92
C ASN A 804 26.78 65.59 9.89
N HIS A 805 26.75 64.28 9.68
CA HIS A 805 27.91 63.44 9.45
C HIS A 805 27.62 62.38 8.38
N VAL A 806 28.60 62.14 7.51
CA VAL A 806 28.57 61.02 6.55
C VAL A 806 29.60 60.00 7.01
N HIS A 807 29.16 58.79 7.33
CA HIS A 807 30.04 57.68 7.66
C HIS A 807 29.59 56.45 6.88
N LEU A 808 30.53 55.79 6.19
CA LEU A 808 30.30 54.50 5.55
C LEU A 808 30.70 53.42 6.55
N ALA A 809 29.75 52.59 7.01
CA ALA A 809 30.07 51.40 7.78
C ALA A 809 30.62 50.29 6.87
N GLN A 810 31.31 49.30 7.46
CA GLN A 810 31.75 48.10 6.75
C GLN A 810 30.51 47.33 6.25
N ASN A 811 30.38 47.19 4.93
CA ASN A 811 29.30 46.41 4.30
C ASN A 811 29.80 45.00 3.99
N TYR A 812 28.94 44.01 4.18
CA TYR A 812 29.19 42.59 3.90
C TYR A 812 28.33 42.12 2.71
N PRO A 813 28.78 41.14 1.92
CA PRO A 813 30.06 40.43 2.06
C PRO A 813 31.22 41.07 1.27
N ASN A 814 32.44 40.79 1.72
CA ASN A 814 33.71 41.22 1.14
C ASN A 814 34.23 40.11 0.20
N PRO A 815 34.76 40.42 -1.00
CA PRO A 815 35.17 41.75 -1.46
C PRO A 815 34.16 42.52 -2.32
N PHE A 816 34.01 43.80 -2.00
CA PHE A 816 33.22 44.79 -2.74
C PHE A 816 34.07 45.58 -3.76
N ASN A 817 33.46 45.97 -4.88
CA ASN A 817 33.98 46.84 -5.94
C ASN A 817 34.37 48.24 -5.37
N PRO A 818 35.47 48.92 -5.74
CA PRO A 818 36.04 50.00 -4.92
C PRO A 818 35.32 51.37 -4.96
N THR A 819 34.07 51.45 -5.44
CA THR A 819 33.32 52.72 -5.54
C THR A 819 31.85 52.56 -5.20
N THR A 820 31.40 53.33 -4.21
CA THR A 820 29.98 53.56 -3.84
C THR A 820 29.61 55.00 -4.19
N THR A 821 28.59 55.20 -5.02
CA THR A 821 28.06 56.54 -5.36
C THR A 821 26.81 56.81 -4.54
N LEU A 822 26.83 57.86 -3.70
CA LEU A 822 25.67 58.34 -2.94
C LEU A 822 25.11 59.60 -3.63
N GLN A 823 23.83 59.58 -4.02
CA GLN A 823 23.07 60.74 -4.46
C GLN A 823 21.93 61.01 -3.48
N PHE A 824 21.76 62.26 -3.08
CA PHE A 824 20.62 62.71 -2.29
C PHE A 824 20.10 64.03 -2.87
N ASP A 825 18.78 64.20 -2.85
CA ASP A 825 18.11 65.44 -3.22
C ASP A 825 17.48 66.06 -1.97
N ILE A 826 17.69 67.37 -1.77
CA ILE A 826 17.05 68.13 -0.70
C ILE A 826 15.90 68.93 -1.33
N PRO A 827 14.66 68.86 -0.82
CA PRO A 827 13.58 69.73 -1.29
C PRO A 827 13.97 71.19 -1.07
N ARG A 828 13.88 72.04 -2.11
CA ARG A 828 14.01 73.50 -1.93
C ARG A 828 12.91 73.99 -0.98
N GLY A 829 13.32 74.55 0.16
CA GLY A 829 12.42 75.23 1.08
C GLY A 829 11.99 76.59 0.54
N GLY A 830 10.68 76.77 0.34
CA GLY A 830 10.03 77.97 -0.16
C GLY A 830 8.85 77.63 -1.06
#